data_AF-A0A9E0Z829-F1
#
_entry.id   AF-A0A9E0Z829-F1
#
_cell.length_a   1.000
_cell.length_b   1.000
_cell.length_c   1.000
_cell.angle_alpha   90.00
_cell.angle_beta   90.00
_cell.angle_gamma   90.00
#
_symmetry.space_group_name_H-M   'P 1'
#
loop_
_entity.id
_entity.type
_entity.pdbx_description
1 polymer ?
#
loop_
_entity_poly.entity_id
_entity_poly.type
_entity_poly.pdbx_seq_one_letter_code
_entity_poly.pdbx_strand_id
1 'polypeptide(L)'
;MNRKTAMKLFGLLGLLMLLSCGYADRHRNNSSCEQVLVDSLEVRVQDSLFSNVHYSRSQVLDALIQAQDSQVYYRLLALYGKTFFVSSDFDSILYYNRRVKEFSRNASQSLQSPQWNDVLSDVYNVEGNVWMQLNRPDSAITDYKKAYEYRLKGKKLHLLPDICINTADAYLHRSDLAHTASYYRRALFLCDSLNLSEHAKFPVYYGLGQTYMELRDFDLSNHYYELAGQYFDEMNVSERWTYLNNRGNHYYYRKDYQEALKYMRRADVLVSSYPQMVFEQNFIKVNLGELYLLTDKLDSAQSCLDESYRFFSDIQHNSAVHYIETQMIELALKKGNIAQAKTMIARTAPVGHLDANMLTIRNQYLQHYFEQIGDYRHAYEYLKRDCHLDDSIRSERVQMRVAELDMRYRQDTIVLRKEMQIQRQAGEMRVLKLSVFIWVLVCLLLVVGVVVVVWYMRKKREFLRQRFFQQINRVRMENLRSRISPHFTFNVLGREINQFNDSEEVKHNLMELVKYLRRSLELTEKLSVSLQDELDFVRTYIELERGRVGEDFVATVTVEDGLDATRIMIPSMIVQIPVENAIKHGLAGKDGKKELSVYVSRETNGIRMTITDNGRGYLPQVASATRGTGTGLKVLYQTIQLLNTKNKSDKIRFDITNRSDGQTGTQVSVYIPFRFSYDL
;
A
#
# COMPACT_ATOMS: atom_id res chain seq x y z
N MET A 1 43.69 24.49 -8.17
CA MET A 1 43.60 23.31 -9.06
C MET A 1 42.43 23.52 -10.03
N ASN A 2 42.70 23.54 -11.33
CA ASN A 2 41.87 24.22 -12.35
C ASN A 2 40.53 23.53 -12.68
N ARG A 3 39.47 24.32 -12.87
CA ARG A 3 38.15 23.90 -13.38
C ARG A 3 38.19 23.11 -14.71
N LYS A 4 39.31 23.17 -15.45
CA LYS A 4 39.54 22.41 -16.69
C LYS A 4 39.90 20.93 -16.49
N THR A 5 40.38 20.50 -15.31
CA THR A 5 40.65 19.07 -15.04
C THR A 5 39.41 18.32 -14.54
N ALA A 6 38.50 18.98 -13.82
CA ALA A 6 37.23 18.38 -13.39
C ALA A 6 36.29 18.07 -14.56
N MET A 7 36.28 18.92 -15.60
CA MET A 7 35.43 18.73 -16.78
C MET A 7 35.93 17.61 -17.72
N LYS A 8 37.25 17.32 -17.72
CA LYS A 8 37.82 16.18 -18.46
C LYS A 8 37.61 14.84 -17.76
N LEU A 9 37.52 14.80 -16.42
CA LEU A 9 37.22 13.58 -15.67
C LEU A 9 35.75 13.16 -15.80
N PHE A 10 34.82 14.13 -15.81
CA PHE A 10 33.39 13.86 -16.05
C PHE A 10 33.08 13.48 -17.51
N GLY A 11 33.83 14.03 -18.48
CA GLY A 11 33.73 13.62 -19.88
C GLY A 11 34.22 12.19 -20.16
N LEU A 12 35.24 11.72 -19.44
CA LEU A 12 35.76 10.34 -19.60
C LEU A 12 34.88 9.29 -18.91
N LEU A 13 34.27 9.62 -17.77
CA LEU A 13 33.31 8.76 -17.07
C LEU A 13 31.95 8.65 -17.82
N GLY A 14 31.54 9.70 -18.52
CA GLY A 14 30.36 9.67 -19.39
C GLY A 14 30.54 8.83 -20.66
N LEU A 15 31.74 8.81 -21.25
CA LEU A 15 32.02 8.01 -22.45
C LEU A 15 32.20 6.51 -22.17
N LEU A 16 32.68 6.15 -20.97
CA LEU A 16 32.79 4.74 -20.56
C LEU A 16 31.43 4.11 -20.20
N MET A 17 30.45 4.88 -19.71
CA MET A 17 29.09 4.37 -19.50
C MET A 17 28.30 4.22 -20.81
N LEU A 18 28.56 5.04 -21.82
CA LEU A 18 27.89 4.92 -23.13
C LEU A 18 28.46 3.77 -23.99
N LEU A 19 29.71 3.36 -23.75
CA LEU A 19 30.29 2.18 -24.39
C LEU A 19 29.96 0.86 -23.66
N SER A 20 29.62 0.89 -22.36
CA SER A 20 29.12 -0.31 -21.65
C SER A 20 27.62 -0.55 -21.81
N CYS A 21 26.83 0.47 -22.18
CA CYS A 21 25.40 0.30 -22.48
C CYS A 21 25.12 0.00 -23.97
N GLY A 22 26.10 0.15 -24.86
CA GLY A 22 25.94 -0.15 -26.29
C GLY A 22 26.09 -1.62 -26.69
N TYR A 23 26.56 -2.50 -25.80
CA TYR A 23 26.73 -3.94 -26.08
C TYR A 23 25.67 -4.84 -25.44
N ALA A 24 24.86 -4.32 -24.51
CA ALA A 24 23.78 -5.08 -23.86
C ALA A 24 22.41 -4.96 -24.56
N ASP A 25 22.21 -3.95 -25.43
CA ASP A 25 20.89 -3.69 -26.06
C ASP A 25 20.67 -4.38 -27.41
N ARG A 26 21.72 -4.90 -28.07
CA ARG A 26 21.55 -5.62 -29.35
C ARG A 26 20.90 -7.01 -29.19
N HIS A 27 21.11 -7.69 -28.06
CA HIS A 27 20.47 -9.00 -27.82
C HIS A 27 19.03 -8.90 -27.29
N ARG A 28 18.68 -7.80 -26.61
CA ARG A 28 17.35 -7.61 -26.03
C ARG A 28 16.30 -7.20 -27.07
N ASN A 29 16.68 -6.40 -28.08
CA ASN A 29 15.79 -6.05 -29.19
C ASN A 29 15.57 -7.21 -30.18
N ASN A 30 16.57 -8.06 -30.45
CA ASN A 30 16.40 -9.20 -31.36
C ASN A 30 15.46 -10.27 -30.80
N SER A 31 15.60 -10.63 -29.51
CA SER A 31 14.74 -11.65 -28.87
C SER A 31 13.26 -11.23 -28.78
N SER A 32 12.98 -9.94 -28.55
CA SER A 32 11.59 -9.42 -28.59
C SER A 32 11.01 -9.44 -30.01
N CYS A 33 11.82 -9.15 -31.03
CA CYS A 33 11.39 -9.17 -32.43
C CYS A 33 11.10 -10.61 -32.90
N GLU A 34 11.99 -11.56 -32.56
CA GLU A 34 11.81 -12.98 -32.84
C GLU A 34 10.56 -13.55 -32.16
N GLN A 35 10.27 -13.17 -30.91
CA GLN A 35 9.04 -13.61 -30.23
C GLN A 35 7.76 -13.13 -30.93
N VAL A 36 7.72 -11.86 -31.35
CA VAL A 36 6.54 -11.29 -32.05
C VAL A 36 6.34 -11.97 -33.42
N LEU A 37 7.42 -12.29 -34.13
CA LEU A 37 7.36 -13.04 -35.38
C LEU A 37 6.81 -14.45 -35.19
N VAL A 38 7.24 -15.15 -34.13
CA VAL A 38 6.77 -16.49 -33.79
C VAL A 38 5.30 -16.47 -33.34
N ASP A 39 4.88 -15.47 -32.56
CA ASP A 39 3.48 -15.29 -32.17
C ASP A 39 2.59 -15.10 -33.40
N SER A 40 3.03 -14.26 -34.36
CA SER A 40 2.33 -14.03 -35.62
C SER A 40 2.25 -15.29 -36.50
N LEU A 41 3.34 -16.07 -36.55
CA LEU A 41 3.38 -17.34 -37.26
C LEU A 41 2.43 -18.36 -36.64
N GLU A 42 2.40 -18.47 -35.31
CA GLU A 42 1.55 -19.40 -34.58
C GLU A 42 0.07 -19.18 -34.92
N VAL A 43 -0.39 -17.93 -34.93
CA VAL A 43 -1.77 -17.57 -35.30
C VAL A 43 -2.06 -17.99 -36.74
N ARG A 44 -1.22 -17.61 -37.72
CA ARG A 44 -1.42 -17.98 -39.14
C ARG A 44 -1.48 -19.49 -39.35
N VAL A 45 -0.59 -20.23 -38.68
CA VAL A 45 -0.51 -21.70 -38.77
C VAL A 45 -1.75 -22.34 -38.17
N GLN A 46 -2.25 -21.83 -37.04
CA GLN A 46 -3.48 -22.32 -36.40
C GLN A 46 -4.71 -22.06 -37.27
N ASP A 47 -4.87 -20.86 -37.82
CA ASP A 47 -5.99 -20.49 -38.68
C ASP A 47 -6.06 -21.37 -39.96
N SER A 48 -4.89 -21.74 -40.49
CA SER A 48 -4.78 -22.54 -41.71
C SER A 48 -4.65 -24.05 -41.47
N LEU A 49 -4.54 -24.49 -40.21
CA LEU A 49 -4.15 -25.86 -39.88
C LEU A 49 -5.09 -26.91 -40.49
N PHE A 50 -6.39 -26.67 -40.36
CA PHE A 50 -7.44 -27.60 -40.81
C PHE A 50 -7.87 -27.36 -42.26
N SER A 51 -7.59 -26.18 -42.83
CA SER A 51 -7.95 -25.85 -44.21
C SER A 51 -6.82 -26.15 -45.20
N ASN A 52 -5.55 -26.02 -44.78
CA ASN A 52 -4.38 -26.25 -45.61
C ASN A 52 -3.16 -26.69 -44.78
N VAL A 53 -3.17 -27.95 -44.32
CA VAL A 53 -2.10 -28.51 -43.48
C VAL A 53 -0.72 -28.47 -44.14
N HIS A 54 -0.63 -28.63 -45.46
CA HIS A 54 0.64 -28.59 -46.19
C HIS A 54 1.28 -27.20 -46.13
N TYR A 55 0.48 -26.14 -46.30
CA TYR A 55 0.93 -24.77 -46.14
C TYR A 55 1.34 -24.48 -44.69
N SER A 56 0.52 -24.86 -43.71
CA SER A 56 0.86 -24.70 -42.29
C SER A 56 2.17 -25.39 -41.93
N ARG A 57 2.38 -26.62 -42.41
CA ARG A 57 3.59 -27.41 -42.14
C ARG A 57 4.83 -26.81 -42.80
N SER A 58 4.75 -26.34 -44.05
CA SER A 58 5.89 -25.72 -44.72
C SER A 58 6.32 -24.42 -44.05
N GLN A 59 5.36 -23.56 -43.66
CA GLN A 59 5.64 -22.30 -42.96
C GLN A 59 6.40 -22.53 -41.63
N VAL A 60 6.02 -23.55 -40.86
CA VAL A 60 6.71 -23.88 -39.61
C VAL A 60 8.09 -24.48 -39.88
N LEU A 61 8.22 -25.32 -40.91
CA LEU A 61 9.50 -25.92 -41.28
C LEU A 61 10.52 -24.86 -41.72
N ASP A 62 10.10 -23.89 -42.52
CA ASP A 62 10.95 -22.78 -42.96
C ASP A 62 11.45 -21.95 -41.76
N ALA A 63 10.58 -21.71 -40.78
CA ALA A 63 10.95 -21.03 -39.54
C ALA A 63 11.90 -21.87 -38.66
N LEU A 64 11.71 -23.19 -38.60
CA LEU A 64 12.59 -24.11 -37.87
C LEU A 64 14.01 -24.13 -38.44
N ILE A 65 14.16 -24.08 -39.76
CA ILE A 65 15.48 -24.06 -40.44
C ILE A 65 16.26 -22.78 -40.09
N GLN A 66 15.55 -21.67 -39.88
CA GLN A 66 16.16 -20.37 -39.57
C GLN A 66 16.44 -20.18 -38.07
N ALA A 67 15.81 -20.97 -37.21
CA ALA A 67 15.95 -20.85 -35.76
C ALA A 67 17.18 -21.60 -35.23
N GLN A 68 17.98 -20.94 -34.38
CA GLN A 68 19.05 -21.59 -33.62
C GLN A 68 18.49 -22.42 -32.45
N ASP A 69 19.26 -23.40 -31.96
CA ASP A 69 18.90 -24.22 -30.80
C ASP A 69 18.63 -23.35 -29.56
N SER A 70 17.36 -23.09 -29.30
CA SER A 70 16.87 -22.04 -28.39
C SER A 70 15.42 -22.34 -27.99
N GLN A 71 14.90 -21.58 -27.01
CA GLN A 71 13.49 -21.69 -26.62
C GLN A 71 12.53 -21.45 -27.81
N VAL A 72 12.91 -20.59 -28.76
CA VAL A 72 12.15 -20.32 -29.99
C VAL A 72 12.10 -21.57 -30.87
N TYR A 73 13.22 -22.25 -31.06
CA TYR A 73 13.29 -23.49 -31.84
C TYR A 73 12.36 -24.56 -31.27
N TYR A 74 12.39 -24.81 -29.96
CA TYR A 74 11.52 -25.84 -29.37
C TYR A 74 10.04 -25.43 -29.32
N ARG A 75 9.73 -24.12 -29.28
CA ARG A 75 8.37 -23.63 -29.46
C ARG A 75 7.86 -23.91 -30.87
N LEU A 76 8.67 -23.64 -31.89
CA LEU A 76 8.35 -23.98 -33.28
C LEU A 76 8.28 -25.49 -33.48
N LEU A 77 9.09 -26.27 -32.77
CA LEU A 77 9.07 -27.73 -32.84
C LEU A 77 7.76 -28.31 -32.27
N ALA A 78 7.25 -27.75 -31.17
CA ALA A 78 5.94 -28.11 -30.64
C ALA A 78 4.81 -27.79 -31.65
N LEU A 79 4.87 -26.61 -32.27
CA LEU A 79 3.91 -26.22 -33.31
C LEU A 79 4.01 -27.14 -34.55
N TYR A 80 5.22 -27.52 -34.94
CA TYR A 80 5.47 -28.44 -36.05
C TYR A 80 4.88 -29.81 -35.76
N GLY A 81 5.12 -30.35 -34.56
CA GLY A 81 4.50 -31.58 -34.08
C GLY A 81 2.98 -31.54 -34.18
N LYS A 82 2.34 -30.44 -33.73
CA LYS A 82 0.89 -30.25 -33.84
C LYS A 82 0.35 -30.38 -35.27
N THR A 83 1.13 -30.06 -36.30
CA THR A 83 0.70 -30.18 -37.71
C THR A 83 0.46 -31.62 -38.18
N PHE A 84 0.96 -32.62 -37.45
CA PHE A 84 0.75 -34.02 -37.78
C PHE A 84 -0.59 -34.57 -37.27
N PHE A 85 -1.31 -33.81 -36.44
CA PHE A 85 -2.61 -34.20 -35.92
C PHE A 85 -3.65 -34.34 -37.03
N VAL A 86 -3.66 -33.42 -38.00
CA VAL A 86 -4.60 -33.44 -39.14
C VAL A 86 -4.37 -34.65 -40.06
N SER A 87 -3.13 -35.14 -40.12
CA SER A 87 -2.78 -36.36 -40.87
C SER A 87 -2.82 -37.64 -40.04
N SER A 88 -3.29 -37.57 -38.78
CA SER A 88 -3.34 -38.69 -37.84
C SER A 88 -2.00 -39.42 -37.62
N ASP A 89 -0.87 -38.73 -37.85
CA ASP A 89 0.47 -39.28 -37.62
C ASP A 89 0.89 -39.00 -36.18
N PHE A 90 0.32 -39.80 -35.28
CA PHE A 90 0.47 -39.62 -33.84
C PHE A 90 1.89 -39.91 -33.32
N ASP A 91 2.65 -40.79 -33.99
CA ASP A 91 4.02 -41.12 -33.61
C ASP A 91 4.95 -39.91 -33.81
N SER A 92 4.80 -39.18 -34.93
CA SER A 92 5.52 -37.93 -35.18
C SER A 92 5.23 -36.88 -34.12
N ILE A 93 3.96 -36.73 -33.71
CA ILE A 93 3.57 -35.80 -32.63
C ILE A 93 4.31 -36.14 -31.34
N LEU A 94 4.24 -37.40 -30.91
CA LEU A 94 4.87 -37.87 -29.67
C LEU A 94 6.40 -37.75 -29.73
N TYR A 95 7.00 -37.98 -30.90
CA TYR A 95 8.44 -37.81 -31.12
C TYR A 95 8.88 -36.35 -30.93
N TYR A 96 8.24 -35.39 -31.60
CA TYR A 96 8.60 -33.98 -31.49
C TYR A 96 8.31 -33.43 -30.08
N ASN A 97 7.17 -33.79 -29.49
CA ASN A 97 6.81 -33.39 -28.12
C ASN A 97 7.80 -33.94 -27.08
N ARG A 98 8.35 -35.15 -27.28
CA ARG A 98 9.41 -35.70 -26.42
C ARG A 98 10.66 -34.83 -26.44
N ARG A 99 11.11 -34.38 -27.61
CA ARG A 99 12.29 -33.49 -27.73
C ARG A 99 12.08 -32.15 -27.02
N VAL A 100 10.88 -31.57 -27.11
CA VAL A 100 10.53 -30.33 -26.38
C VAL A 100 10.57 -30.55 -24.86
N LYS A 101 10.02 -31.67 -24.37
CA LYS A 101 10.06 -32.03 -22.95
C LYS A 101 11.48 -32.31 -22.45
N GLU A 102 12.32 -32.97 -23.25
CA GLU A 102 13.74 -33.22 -22.93
C GLU A 102 14.53 -31.91 -22.79
N PHE A 103 14.35 -30.98 -23.72
CA PHE A 103 14.92 -29.63 -23.60
C PHE A 103 14.48 -28.95 -22.30
N SER A 104 13.18 -29.02 -21.97
CA SER A 104 12.66 -28.41 -20.74
C SER A 104 13.22 -29.05 -19.46
N ARG A 105 13.56 -30.35 -19.46
CA ARG A 105 14.14 -31.04 -18.29
C ARG A 105 15.60 -30.68 -18.09
N ASN A 106 16.33 -30.46 -19.19
CA ASN A 106 17.76 -30.16 -19.18
C ASN A 106 18.04 -28.66 -18.99
N ALA A 107 17.04 -27.80 -19.20
CA ALA A 107 17.11 -26.37 -19.00
C ALA A 107 17.19 -25.97 -17.51
N SER A 108 17.97 -24.93 -17.19
CA SER A 108 18.08 -24.38 -15.84
C SER A 108 16.76 -23.76 -15.35
N GLN A 109 16.55 -23.64 -14.02
CA GLN A 109 15.35 -23.01 -13.43
C GLN A 109 15.03 -21.61 -13.99
N SER A 110 16.03 -20.89 -14.50
CA SER A 110 15.88 -19.59 -15.15
C SER A 110 15.11 -19.60 -16.48
N LEU A 111 14.81 -20.78 -17.07
CA LEU A 111 13.98 -20.92 -18.28
C LEU A 111 12.47 -21.06 -17.99
N GLN A 112 12.04 -21.12 -16.72
CA GLN A 112 10.62 -21.20 -16.36
C GLN A 112 9.90 -19.85 -16.51
N SER A 113 9.76 -19.39 -17.76
CA SER A 113 8.95 -18.23 -18.12
C SER A 113 7.47 -18.60 -18.28
N PRO A 114 6.53 -17.67 -18.05
CA PRO A 114 5.12 -17.91 -18.32
C PRO A 114 4.84 -18.38 -19.75
N GLN A 115 5.55 -17.84 -20.75
CA GLN A 115 5.43 -18.26 -22.14
C GLN A 115 5.89 -19.71 -22.36
N TRP A 116 6.94 -20.16 -21.66
CA TRP A 116 7.37 -21.56 -21.74
C TRP A 116 6.34 -22.51 -21.12
N ASN A 117 5.69 -22.09 -20.03
CA ASN A 117 4.59 -22.85 -19.46
C ASN A 117 3.41 -22.98 -20.43
N ASP A 118 3.09 -21.95 -21.23
CA ASP A 118 2.08 -22.05 -22.29
C ASP A 118 2.48 -23.11 -23.34
N VAL A 119 3.75 -23.15 -23.76
CA VAL A 119 4.25 -24.16 -24.72
C VAL A 119 4.14 -25.58 -24.15
N LEU A 120 4.57 -25.79 -22.90
CA LEU A 120 4.44 -27.11 -22.25
C LEU A 120 2.97 -27.51 -22.08
N SER A 121 2.10 -26.53 -21.78
CA SER A 121 0.66 -26.76 -21.72
C SER A 121 0.12 -27.24 -23.08
N ASP A 122 0.48 -26.58 -24.18
CA ASP A 122 0.06 -26.99 -25.53
C ASP A 122 0.58 -28.38 -25.89
N VAL A 123 1.84 -28.70 -25.55
CA VAL A 123 2.44 -30.03 -25.77
C VAL A 123 1.65 -31.12 -25.05
N TYR A 124 1.41 -30.97 -23.74
CA TYR A 124 0.65 -31.96 -22.97
C TYR A 124 -0.81 -32.05 -23.41
N ASN A 125 -1.43 -30.94 -23.79
CA ASN A 125 -2.81 -30.95 -24.30
C ASN A 125 -2.91 -31.72 -25.62
N VAL A 126 -1.96 -31.53 -26.54
CA VAL A 126 -1.91 -32.27 -27.80
C VAL A 126 -1.65 -33.77 -27.57
N GLU A 127 -0.75 -34.14 -26.64
CA GLU A 127 -0.58 -35.55 -26.27
C GLU A 127 -1.85 -36.15 -25.67
N GLY A 128 -2.57 -35.40 -24.83
CA GLY A 128 -3.87 -35.80 -24.32
C GLY A 128 -4.86 -36.10 -25.44
N ASN A 129 -4.95 -35.22 -26.45
CA ASN A 129 -5.78 -35.44 -27.63
C ASN A 129 -5.36 -36.68 -28.42
N VAL A 130 -4.06 -36.94 -28.57
CA VAL A 130 -3.53 -38.16 -29.21
C VAL A 130 -4.00 -39.41 -28.45
N TRP A 131 -3.89 -39.40 -27.12
CA TRP A 131 -4.34 -40.54 -26.32
C TRP A 131 -5.84 -40.77 -26.41
N MET A 132 -6.65 -39.71 -26.52
CA MET A 132 -8.08 -39.84 -26.79
C MET A 132 -8.34 -40.52 -28.14
N GLN A 133 -7.64 -40.12 -29.20
CA GLN A 133 -7.78 -40.76 -30.52
C GLN A 133 -7.35 -42.23 -30.53
N LEU A 134 -6.39 -42.60 -29.67
CA LEU A 134 -5.95 -43.98 -29.46
C LEU A 134 -6.81 -44.77 -28.46
N ASN A 135 -7.96 -44.21 -28.04
CA ASN A 135 -8.86 -44.79 -27.04
C ASN A 135 -8.18 -45.14 -25.70
N ARG A 136 -7.32 -44.24 -25.21
CA ARG A 136 -6.59 -44.35 -23.94
C ARG A 136 -6.92 -43.17 -23.01
N PRO A 137 -8.14 -43.09 -22.47
CA PRO A 137 -8.59 -41.94 -21.69
C PRO A 137 -7.78 -41.70 -20.41
N ASP A 138 -7.23 -42.73 -19.76
CA ASP A 138 -6.41 -42.57 -18.54
C ASP A 138 -5.11 -41.81 -18.80
N SER A 139 -4.45 -42.11 -19.92
CA SER A 139 -3.26 -41.38 -20.37
C SER A 139 -3.64 -39.95 -20.74
N ALA A 140 -4.78 -39.77 -21.42
CA ALA A 140 -5.29 -38.45 -21.78
C ALA A 140 -5.53 -37.56 -20.56
N ILE A 141 -6.26 -38.05 -19.55
CA ILE A 141 -6.56 -37.33 -18.30
C ILE A 141 -5.26 -36.90 -17.60
N THR A 142 -4.25 -37.77 -17.58
CA THR A 142 -2.95 -37.48 -16.96
C THR A 142 -2.26 -36.31 -17.66
N ASP A 143 -2.24 -36.31 -18.98
CA ASP A 143 -1.59 -35.24 -19.75
C ASP A 143 -2.43 -33.94 -19.75
N TYR A 144 -3.76 -34.00 -19.80
CA TYR A 144 -4.61 -32.81 -19.61
C TYR A 144 -4.43 -32.16 -18.23
N LYS A 145 -4.27 -32.94 -17.16
CA LYS A 145 -3.98 -32.40 -15.83
C LYS A 145 -2.65 -31.63 -15.81
N LYS A 146 -1.60 -32.18 -16.41
CA LYS A 146 -0.31 -31.46 -16.57
C LYS A 146 -0.49 -30.21 -17.43
N ALA A 147 -1.22 -30.32 -18.53
CA ALA A 147 -1.49 -29.19 -19.42
C ALA A 147 -2.16 -28.04 -18.66
N TYR A 148 -3.13 -28.36 -17.80
CA TYR A 148 -3.83 -27.41 -16.94
C TYR A 148 -2.89 -26.75 -15.92
N GLU A 149 -2.05 -27.54 -15.23
CA GLU A 149 -1.08 -27.04 -14.25
C GLU A 149 -0.06 -26.09 -14.86
N TYR A 150 0.43 -26.40 -16.06
CA TYR A 150 1.33 -25.49 -16.80
C TYR A 150 0.58 -24.23 -17.25
N ARG A 151 -0.66 -24.36 -17.76
CA ARG A 151 -1.44 -23.20 -18.22
C ARG A 151 -1.70 -22.18 -17.10
N LEU A 152 -1.94 -22.65 -15.88
CA LEU A 152 -2.10 -21.78 -14.71
C LEU A 152 -0.88 -20.90 -14.42
N LYS A 153 0.31 -21.33 -14.85
CA LYS A 153 1.57 -20.60 -14.70
C LYS A 153 1.94 -19.79 -15.96
N GLY A 154 1.08 -19.82 -16.98
CA GLY A 154 1.28 -19.18 -18.27
C GLY A 154 0.54 -17.84 -18.43
N LYS A 155 0.47 -17.34 -19.66
CA LYS A 155 -0.25 -16.10 -20.02
C LYS A 155 -1.55 -16.38 -20.76
N LYS A 156 -1.70 -17.54 -21.42
CA LYS A 156 -2.88 -17.87 -22.25
C LYS A 156 -4.04 -18.44 -21.43
N LEU A 157 -4.40 -17.81 -20.31
CA LEU A 157 -5.42 -18.32 -19.37
C LEU A 157 -6.80 -18.53 -20.00
N HIS A 158 -7.13 -17.79 -21.07
CA HIS A 158 -8.39 -17.91 -21.82
C HIS A 158 -8.63 -19.29 -22.45
N LEU A 159 -7.59 -20.14 -22.57
CA LEU A 159 -7.68 -21.51 -23.09
C LEU A 159 -7.77 -22.57 -21.96
N LEU A 160 -7.82 -22.17 -20.68
CA LEU A 160 -8.08 -23.10 -19.57
C LEU A 160 -9.43 -23.84 -19.69
N PRO A 161 -10.53 -23.21 -20.16
CA PRO A 161 -11.80 -23.89 -20.38
C PRO A 161 -11.67 -25.05 -21.37
N ASP A 162 -10.93 -24.89 -22.47
CA ASP A 162 -10.74 -25.94 -23.49
C ASP A 162 -10.06 -27.19 -22.89
N ILE A 163 -9.05 -26.99 -22.04
CA ILE A 163 -8.38 -28.11 -21.34
C ILE A 163 -9.36 -28.79 -20.38
N CYS A 164 -10.26 -28.03 -19.73
CA CYS A 164 -11.29 -28.60 -18.86
C CYS A 164 -12.34 -29.39 -19.66
N ILE A 165 -12.75 -28.90 -20.83
CA ILE A 165 -13.65 -29.60 -21.76
C ILE A 165 -13.01 -30.92 -22.18
N ASN A 166 -11.77 -30.89 -22.69
CA ASN A 166 -11.03 -32.10 -23.07
C ASN A 166 -10.89 -33.10 -21.91
N THR A 167 -10.68 -32.61 -20.69
CA THR A 167 -10.63 -33.46 -19.49
C THR A 167 -11.99 -34.07 -19.20
N ALA A 168 -13.07 -33.29 -19.30
CA ALA A 168 -14.44 -33.77 -19.12
C ALA A 168 -14.77 -34.87 -20.14
N ASP A 169 -14.46 -34.65 -21.42
CA ASP A 169 -14.67 -35.63 -22.49
C ASP A 169 -13.92 -36.94 -22.20
N ALA A 170 -12.68 -36.85 -21.70
CA ALA A 170 -11.92 -38.04 -21.32
C ALA A 170 -12.54 -38.82 -20.14
N TYR A 171 -13.14 -38.13 -19.18
CA TYR A 171 -13.91 -38.78 -18.12
C TYR A 171 -15.24 -39.36 -18.63
N LEU A 172 -15.88 -38.69 -19.60
CA LEU A 172 -17.10 -39.19 -20.25
C LEU A 172 -16.83 -40.49 -21.00
N HIS A 173 -15.69 -40.59 -21.69
CA HIS A 173 -15.23 -41.84 -22.32
C HIS A 173 -14.99 -42.99 -21.32
N ARG A 174 -14.78 -42.68 -20.04
CA ARG A 174 -14.70 -43.67 -18.95
C ARG A 174 -16.05 -43.92 -18.27
N SER A 175 -17.12 -43.28 -18.74
CA SER A 175 -18.42 -43.24 -18.09
C SER A 175 -18.38 -42.66 -16.66
N ASP A 176 -17.35 -41.90 -16.29
CA ASP A 176 -17.26 -41.23 -14.98
C ASP A 176 -18.00 -39.88 -15.05
N LEU A 177 -19.32 -39.96 -14.93
CA LEU A 177 -20.21 -38.81 -15.13
C LEU A 177 -20.04 -37.73 -14.06
N ALA A 178 -19.60 -38.11 -12.84
CA ALA A 178 -19.38 -37.17 -11.75
C ALA A 178 -18.21 -36.21 -12.05
N HIS A 179 -17.06 -36.76 -12.46
CA HIS A 179 -15.93 -35.93 -12.88
C HIS A 179 -16.21 -35.19 -14.18
N THR A 180 -16.93 -35.81 -15.13
CA THR A 180 -17.38 -35.16 -16.37
C THR A 180 -18.13 -33.86 -16.06
N ALA A 181 -19.19 -33.93 -15.24
CA ALA A 181 -19.97 -32.75 -14.85
C ALA A 181 -19.11 -31.72 -14.09
N SER A 182 -18.23 -32.18 -13.21
CA SER A 182 -17.34 -31.33 -12.42
C SER A 182 -16.38 -30.50 -13.29
N TYR A 183 -15.77 -31.11 -14.31
CA TYR A 183 -14.84 -30.43 -15.22
C TYR A 183 -15.55 -29.51 -16.20
N TYR A 184 -16.71 -29.87 -16.73
CA TYR A 184 -17.50 -28.93 -17.52
C TYR A 184 -17.97 -27.73 -16.70
N ARG A 185 -18.49 -27.93 -15.48
CA ARG A 185 -18.81 -26.79 -14.59
C ARG A 185 -17.61 -25.92 -14.29
N ARG A 186 -16.43 -26.53 -14.13
CA ARG A 186 -15.17 -25.79 -13.97
C ARG A 186 -14.84 -24.97 -15.21
N ALA A 187 -15.07 -25.50 -16.41
CA ALA A 187 -14.90 -24.74 -17.66
C ALA A 187 -15.85 -23.53 -17.69
N LEU A 188 -17.13 -23.71 -17.37
CA LEU A 188 -18.11 -22.61 -17.24
C LEU A 188 -17.66 -21.54 -16.24
N PHE A 189 -17.28 -21.97 -15.04
CA PHE A 189 -16.77 -21.06 -14.01
C PHE A 189 -15.55 -20.26 -14.50
N LEU A 190 -14.66 -20.89 -15.27
CA LEU A 190 -13.50 -20.23 -15.85
C LEU A 190 -13.89 -19.26 -16.96
N CYS A 191 -14.85 -19.61 -17.81
CA CYS A 191 -15.38 -18.69 -18.83
C CYS A 191 -15.95 -17.43 -18.18
N ASP A 192 -16.76 -17.58 -17.13
CA ASP A 192 -17.32 -16.46 -16.37
C ASP A 192 -16.22 -15.63 -15.68
N SER A 193 -15.29 -16.30 -14.99
CA SER A 193 -14.21 -15.63 -14.24
C SER A 193 -13.24 -14.85 -15.13
N LEU A 194 -13.04 -15.32 -16.37
CA LEU A 194 -12.15 -14.69 -17.35
C LEU A 194 -12.89 -13.71 -18.28
N ASN A 195 -14.20 -13.52 -18.09
CA ASN A 195 -15.08 -12.72 -18.96
C ASN A 195 -14.94 -13.10 -20.44
N LEU A 196 -14.91 -14.40 -20.72
CA LEU A 196 -14.90 -14.89 -22.10
C LEU A 196 -16.27 -14.66 -22.75
N SER A 197 -16.29 -14.59 -24.07
CA SER A 197 -17.54 -14.47 -24.82
C SER A 197 -18.47 -15.65 -24.53
N GLU A 198 -19.77 -15.44 -24.65
CA GLU A 198 -20.75 -16.52 -24.51
C GLU A 198 -20.53 -17.65 -25.54
N HIS A 199 -19.94 -17.32 -26.70
CA HIS A 199 -19.52 -18.31 -27.69
C HIS A 199 -18.51 -19.34 -27.13
N ALA A 200 -17.68 -18.96 -26.15
CA ALA A 200 -16.79 -19.93 -25.48
C ALA A 200 -17.53 -20.89 -24.53
N LYS A 201 -18.81 -20.65 -24.22
CA LYS A 201 -19.60 -21.43 -23.25
C LYS A 201 -20.48 -22.48 -23.90
N PHE A 202 -20.90 -22.29 -25.16
CA PHE A 202 -21.80 -23.25 -25.81
C PHE A 202 -21.25 -24.69 -25.85
N PRO A 203 -19.94 -24.94 -26.03
CA PRO A 203 -19.41 -26.29 -26.01
C PRO A 203 -19.61 -26.97 -24.65
N VAL A 204 -19.51 -26.17 -23.58
CA VAL A 204 -19.72 -26.63 -22.21
C VAL A 204 -21.19 -26.95 -21.95
N TYR A 205 -22.11 -26.15 -22.50
CA TYR A 205 -23.54 -26.37 -22.34
C TYR A 205 -23.98 -27.70 -22.96
N TYR A 206 -23.60 -28.00 -24.21
CA TYR A 206 -24.01 -29.28 -24.79
C TYR A 206 -23.38 -30.47 -24.04
N GLY A 207 -22.13 -30.34 -23.59
CA GLY A 207 -21.44 -31.37 -22.81
C GLY A 207 -22.12 -31.66 -21.46
N LEU A 208 -22.56 -30.62 -20.74
CA LEU A 208 -23.39 -30.79 -19.54
C LEU A 208 -24.77 -31.37 -19.87
N GLY A 209 -25.38 -30.95 -20.98
CA GLY A 209 -26.64 -31.51 -21.47
C GLY A 209 -26.56 -33.03 -21.65
N GLN A 210 -25.48 -33.51 -22.28
CA GLN A 210 -25.20 -34.94 -22.46
C GLN A 210 -24.91 -35.63 -21.13
N THR A 211 -24.08 -35.03 -20.27
CA THR A 211 -23.73 -35.62 -18.98
C THR A 211 -24.95 -35.84 -18.09
N TYR A 212 -25.82 -34.83 -17.99
CA TYR A 212 -27.05 -34.93 -17.19
C TYR A 212 -28.09 -35.86 -17.83
N MET A 213 -28.10 -36.00 -19.16
CA MET A 213 -28.91 -37.02 -19.83
C MET A 213 -28.48 -38.43 -19.42
N GLU A 214 -27.18 -38.72 -19.37
CA GLU A 214 -26.66 -40.02 -18.94
C GLU A 214 -26.92 -40.29 -17.44
N LEU A 215 -26.87 -39.25 -16.62
CA LEU A 215 -27.31 -39.30 -15.21
C LEU A 215 -28.83 -39.43 -15.03
N ARG A 216 -29.61 -39.36 -16.11
CA ARG A 216 -31.09 -39.33 -16.12
C ARG A 216 -31.67 -38.18 -15.28
N ASP A 217 -30.93 -37.08 -15.21
CA ASP A 217 -31.41 -35.79 -14.72
C ASP A 217 -31.91 -34.97 -15.93
N PHE A 218 -33.11 -35.30 -16.38
CA PHE A 218 -33.66 -34.72 -17.61
C PHE A 218 -33.95 -33.23 -17.50
N ASP A 219 -34.23 -32.71 -16.30
CA ASP A 219 -34.50 -31.28 -16.12
C ASP A 219 -33.22 -30.46 -16.34
N LEU A 220 -32.11 -30.84 -15.69
CA LEU A 220 -30.82 -30.18 -15.93
C LEU A 220 -30.31 -30.41 -17.34
N SER A 221 -30.46 -31.63 -17.86
CA SER A 221 -30.12 -31.94 -19.25
C SER A 221 -30.85 -31.01 -20.22
N ASN A 222 -32.17 -30.82 -20.04
CA ASN A 222 -32.96 -29.96 -20.89
C ASN A 222 -32.52 -28.49 -20.78
N HIS A 223 -32.31 -28.01 -19.56
CA HIS A 223 -31.84 -26.65 -19.32
C HIS A 223 -30.55 -26.32 -20.09
N TYR A 224 -29.54 -27.19 -20.00
CA TYR A 224 -28.27 -26.95 -20.69
C TYR A 224 -28.37 -27.08 -22.21
N TYR A 225 -29.18 -27.99 -22.73
CA TYR A 225 -29.42 -28.05 -24.16
C TYR A 225 -30.24 -26.86 -24.70
N GLU A 226 -31.10 -26.23 -23.89
CA GLU A 226 -31.75 -24.97 -24.27
C GLU A 226 -30.74 -23.83 -24.35
N LEU A 227 -29.82 -23.73 -23.38
CA LEU A 227 -28.72 -22.76 -23.42
C LEU A 227 -27.83 -22.97 -24.65
N ALA A 228 -27.43 -24.20 -24.94
CA ALA A 228 -26.66 -24.52 -26.15
C ALA A 228 -27.44 -24.20 -27.43
N GLY A 229 -28.76 -24.45 -27.45
CA GLY A 229 -29.63 -24.25 -28.61
C GLY A 229 -29.75 -22.79 -29.05
N GLN A 230 -29.50 -21.82 -28.15
CA GLN A 230 -29.46 -20.39 -28.50
C GLN A 230 -28.38 -20.06 -29.53
N TYR A 231 -27.34 -20.89 -29.61
CA TYR A 231 -26.19 -20.71 -30.50
C TYR A 231 -26.21 -21.65 -31.72
N PHE A 232 -27.33 -22.34 -31.97
CA PHE A 232 -27.42 -23.35 -33.02
C PHE A 232 -27.03 -22.80 -34.42
N ASP A 233 -27.40 -21.55 -34.72
CA ASP A 233 -27.08 -20.93 -36.00
C ASP A 233 -25.61 -20.51 -36.13
N GLU A 234 -24.87 -20.39 -35.02
CA GLU A 234 -23.43 -20.10 -35.01
C GLU A 234 -22.58 -21.37 -35.09
N MET A 235 -23.14 -22.52 -34.71
CA MET A 235 -22.46 -23.81 -34.73
C MET A 235 -22.04 -24.22 -36.15
N ASN A 236 -20.87 -24.84 -36.26
CA ASN A 236 -20.46 -25.52 -37.49
C ASN A 236 -21.31 -26.79 -37.73
N VAL A 237 -21.18 -27.39 -38.91
CA VAL A 237 -22.03 -28.52 -39.33
C VAL A 237 -21.90 -29.73 -38.37
N SER A 238 -20.68 -30.04 -37.92
CA SER A 238 -20.42 -31.16 -36.99
C SER A 238 -21.03 -30.90 -35.61
N GLU A 239 -20.94 -29.66 -35.13
CA GLU A 239 -21.55 -29.23 -33.87
C GLU A 239 -23.08 -29.28 -33.93
N ARG A 240 -23.68 -28.80 -35.03
CA ARG A 240 -25.13 -28.87 -35.24
C ARG A 240 -25.62 -30.32 -35.28
N TRP A 241 -24.89 -31.20 -35.97
CA TRP A 241 -25.16 -32.64 -35.99
C TRP A 241 -25.14 -33.22 -34.57
N THR A 242 -24.05 -32.98 -33.85
CA THR A 242 -23.85 -33.45 -32.47
C THR A 242 -24.98 -32.97 -31.56
N TYR A 243 -25.34 -31.68 -31.65
CA TYR A 243 -26.44 -31.09 -30.89
C TYR A 243 -27.76 -31.81 -31.17
N LEU A 244 -28.16 -31.94 -32.44
CA LEU A 244 -29.45 -32.54 -32.80
C LEU A 244 -29.54 -34.01 -32.41
N ASN A 245 -28.47 -34.78 -32.63
CA ASN A 245 -28.38 -36.18 -32.22
C ASN A 245 -28.53 -36.31 -30.70
N ASN A 246 -27.78 -35.53 -29.93
CA ASN A 246 -27.82 -35.56 -28.48
C ASN A 246 -29.18 -35.09 -27.93
N ARG A 247 -29.81 -34.11 -28.57
CA ARG A 247 -31.14 -33.62 -28.22
C ARG A 247 -32.22 -34.67 -28.50
N GLY A 248 -32.13 -35.40 -29.61
CA GLY A 248 -33.04 -36.52 -29.87
C GLY A 248 -32.83 -37.68 -28.91
N ASN A 249 -31.58 -38.00 -28.54
CA ASN A 249 -31.27 -39.00 -27.52
C ASN A 249 -31.83 -38.63 -26.15
N HIS A 250 -31.82 -37.35 -25.78
CA HIS A 250 -32.44 -36.87 -24.56
C HIS A 250 -33.92 -37.25 -24.49
N TYR A 251 -34.68 -36.94 -25.54
CA TYR A 251 -36.11 -37.28 -25.60
C TYR A 251 -36.34 -38.79 -25.73
N TYR A 252 -35.46 -39.51 -26.42
CA TYR A 252 -35.50 -40.98 -26.49
C TYR A 252 -35.40 -41.60 -25.10
N TYR A 253 -34.40 -41.23 -24.31
CA TYR A 253 -34.23 -41.76 -22.94
C TYR A 253 -35.31 -41.27 -21.97
N ARG A 254 -35.93 -40.12 -22.25
CA ARG A 254 -37.15 -39.65 -21.55
C ARG A 254 -38.41 -40.41 -21.97
N LYS A 255 -38.33 -41.31 -22.97
CA LYS A 255 -39.43 -42.04 -23.61
C LYS A 255 -40.44 -41.15 -24.35
N ASP A 256 -40.02 -39.95 -24.73
CA ASP A 256 -40.80 -39.03 -25.56
C ASP A 256 -40.41 -39.21 -27.03
N TYR A 257 -40.86 -40.32 -27.62
CA TYR A 257 -40.42 -40.73 -28.95
C TYR A 257 -40.90 -39.79 -30.06
N GLN A 258 -41.99 -39.05 -29.84
CA GLN A 258 -42.48 -38.08 -30.82
C GLN A 258 -41.56 -36.85 -30.90
N GLU A 259 -41.13 -36.32 -29.77
CA GLU A 259 -40.12 -35.24 -29.76
C GLU A 259 -38.76 -35.74 -30.24
N ALA A 260 -38.34 -36.95 -29.84
CA ALA A 260 -37.10 -37.55 -30.34
C ALA A 260 -37.07 -37.63 -31.88
N LEU A 261 -38.17 -38.08 -32.50
CA LEU A 261 -38.33 -38.13 -33.95
C LEU A 261 -38.20 -36.75 -34.61
N LYS A 262 -38.69 -35.67 -33.99
CA LYS A 262 -38.56 -34.31 -34.55
C LYS A 262 -37.09 -33.90 -34.65
N TYR A 263 -36.31 -34.12 -33.59
CA TYR A 263 -34.88 -33.79 -33.59
C TYR A 263 -34.08 -34.70 -34.52
N MET A 264 -34.35 -36.01 -34.52
CA MET A 264 -33.66 -36.95 -35.41
C MET A 264 -33.94 -36.68 -36.89
N ARG A 265 -35.16 -36.27 -37.25
CA ARG A 265 -35.48 -35.84 -38.63
C ARG A 265 -34.77 -34.54 -39.02
N ARG A 266 -34.67 -33.58 -38.10
CA ARG A 266 -33.87 -32.37 -38.34
C ARG A 266 -32.39 -32.72 -38.56
N ALA A 267 -31.87 -33.68 -37.80
CA ALA A 267 -30.50 -34.16 -37.96
C ALA A 267 -30.30 -34.83 -39.32
N ASP A 268 -31.24 -35.68 -39.76
CA ASP A 268 -31.24 -36.35 -41.06
C ASP A 268 -31.25 -35.34 -42.23
N VAL A 269 -32.10 -34.31 -42.16
CA VAL A 269 -32.13 -33.21 -43.15
C VAL A 269 -30.80 -32.45 -43.19
N LEU A 270 -30.20 -32.19 -42.02
CA LEU A 270 -28.89 -31.53 -41.93
C LEU A 270 -27.82 -32.35 -42.64
N VAL A 271 -27.61 -33.61 -42.26
CA VAL A 271 -26.52 -34.44 -42.79
C VAL A 271 -26.73 -34.82 -44.26
N SER A 272 -27.98 -34.92 -44.71
CA SER A 272 -28.30 -35.16 -46.14
C SER A 272 -27.80 -34.04 -47.06
N SER A 273 -27.58 -32.83 -46.53
CA SER A 273 -27.06 -31.70 -47.29
C SER A 273 -25.53 -31.75 -47.48
N TYR A 274 -24.84 -32.70 -46.84
CA TYR A 274 -23.37 -32.80 -46.82
C TYR A 274 -22.91 -34.20 -47.23
N PRO A 275 -22.59 -34.42 -48.53
CA PRO A 275 -22.21 -35.74 -49.07
C PRO A 275 -21.01 -36.40 -48.38
N GLN A 276 -20.12 -35.61 -47.76
CA GLN A 276 -18.96 -36.11 -47.03
C GLN A 276 -19.31 -36.75 -45.67
N MET A 277 -20.52 -36.53 -45.14
CA MET A 277 -20.97 -37.06 -43.84
C MET A 277 -21.69 -38.41 -43.98
N VAL A 278 -21.15 -39.32 -44.81
CA VAL A 278 -21.80 -40.61 -45.14
C VAL A 278 -21.99 -41.47 -43.89
N PHE A 279 -21.04 -41.41 -42.95
CA PHE A 279 -21.15 -42.14 -41.70
C PHE A 279 -22.35 -41.64 -40.88
N GLU A 280 -22.46 -40.33 -40.67
CA GLU A 280 -23.55 -39.71 -39.92
C GLU A 280 -24.91 -39.91 -40.59
N GLN A 281 -24.97 -39.83 -41.92
CA GLN A 281 -26.17 -40.13 -42.72
C GLN A 281 -26.68 -41.56 -42.52
N ASN A 282 -25.79 -42.54 -42.33
CA ASN A 282 -26.21 -43.91 -42.04
C ASN A 282 -26.46 -44.13 -40.55
N PHE A 283 -25.70 -43.47 -39.68
CA PHE A 283 -25.89 -43.52 -38.23
C PHE A 283 -27.25 -42.97 -37.82
N ILE A 284 -27.70 -41.84 -38.39
CA ILE A 284 -29.01 -41.27 -38.09
C ILE A 284 -30.15 -42.20 -38.49
N LYS A 285 -29.99 -42.97 -39.58
CA LYS A 285 -30.97 -43.96 -40.04
C LYS A 285 -31.10 -45.11 -39.04
N VAL A 286 -30.03 -45.51 -38.36
CA VAL A 286 -30.12 -46.50 -37.27
C VAL A 286 -30.99 -45.97 -36.13
N ASN A 287 -30.79 -44.71 -35.72
CA ASN A 287 -31.60 -44.10 -34.65
C ASN A 287 -33.06 -43.87 -35.07
N LEU A 288 -33.29 -43.46 -36.32
CA LEU A 288 -34.64 -43.32 -36.88
C LEU A 288 -35.34 -44.68 -37.01
N GLY A 289 -34.61 -45.74 -37.38
CA GLY A 289 -35.11 -47.11 -37.43
C GLY A 289 -35.73 -47.54 -36.11
N GLU A 290 -34.97 -47.36 -35.01
CA GLU A 290 -35.43 -47.67 -33.65
C GLU A 290 -36.67 -46.85 -33.26
N LEU A 291 -36.63 -45.53 -33.50
CA LEU A 291 -37.77 -44.66 -33.20
C LEU A 291 -39.01 -45.02 -34.03
N TYR A 292 -38.84 -45.46 -35.27
CA TYR A 292 -39.94 -45.93 -36.10
C TYR A 292 -40.48 -47.28 -35.63
N LEU A 293 -39.66 -48.19 -35.10
CA LEU A 293 -40.15 -49.41 -34.44
C LEU A 293 -40.99 -49.08 -33.20
N LEU A 294 -40.50 -48.17 -32.35
CA LEU A 294 -41.17 -47.75 -31.13
C LEU A 294 -42.46 -46.95 -31.38
N THR A 295 -42.59 -46.32 -32.56
CA THR A 295 -43.80 -45.59 -32.99
C THR A 295 -44.63 -46.33 -34.04
N ASP A 296 -44.36 -47.62 -34.24
CA ASP A 296 -45.11 -48.56 -35.10
C ASP A 296 -45.16 -48.18 -36.59
N LYS A 297 -44.14 -47.46 -37.08
CA LYS A 297 -43.96 -47.09 -38.50
C LYS A 297 -43.05 -48.09 -39.20
N LEU A 298 -43.53 -49.33 -39.33
CA LEU A 298 -42.70 -50.49 -39.71
C LEU A 298 -42.04 -50.37 -41.09
N ASP A 299 -42.69 -49.76 -42.07
CA ASP A 299 -42.10 -49.61 -43.41
C ASP A 299 -40.99 -48.57 -43.45
N SER A 300 -41.14 -47.48 -42.70
CA SER A 300 -40.07 -46.50 -42.52
C SER A 300 -38.89 -47.10 -41.74
N ALA A 301 -39.18 -47.88 -40.69
CA ALA A 301 -38.15 -48.60 -39.95
C ALA A 301 -37.36 -49.53 -40.88
N GLN A 302 -38.06 -50.35 -41.68
CA GLN A 302 -37.42 -51.27 -42.61
C GLN A 302 -36.49 -50.54 -43.60
N SER A 303 -36.97 -49.47 -44.23
CA SER A 303 -36.16 -48.71 -45.19
C SER A 303 -34.87 -48.17 -44.57
N CYS A 304 -34.95 -47.60 -43.35
CA CYS A 304 -33.79 -47.07 -42.65
C CYS A 304 -32.81 -48.16 -42.23
N LEU A 305 -33.31 -49.29 -41.73
CA LEU A 305 -32.49 -50.40 -41.26
C LEU A 305 -31.80 -51.14 -42.42
N ASP A 306 -32.49 -51.36 -43.54
CA ASP A 306 -31.91 -52.03 -44.71
C ASP A 306 -30.77 -51.20 -45.33
N GLU A 307 -30.90 -49.87 -45.41
CA GLU A 307 -29.83 -49.00 -45.90
C GLU A 307 -28.64 -48.96 -44.95
N SER A 308 -28.90 -48.72 -43.66
CA SER A 308 -27.82 -48.63 -42.67
C SER A 308 -27.09 -49.96 -42.49
N TYR A 309 -27.80 -51.10 -42.53
CA TYR A 309 -27.18 -52.43 -42.47
C TYR A 309 -26.16 -52.61 -43.58
N ARG A 310 -26.52 -52.31 -44.84
CA ARG A 310 -25.60 -52.42 -45.99
C ARG A 310 -24.33 -51.60 -45.76
N PHE A 311 -24.48 -50.32 -45.39
CA PHE A 311 -23.33 -49.45 -45.14
C PHE A 311 -22.41 -49.96 -44.02
N PHE A 312 -22.97 -50.27 -42.85
CA PHE A 312 -22.16 -50.68 -41.69
C PHE A 312 -21.56 -52.08 -41.86
N SER A 313 -22.20 -52.97 -42.62
CA SER A 313 -21.62 -54.24 -43.04
C SER A 313 -20.43 -54.04 -43.99
N ASP A 314 -20.56 -53.15 -44.98
CA ASP A 314 -19.50 -52.88 -45.96
C ASP A 314 -18.23 -52.33 -45.29
N ILE A 315 -18.38 -51.43 -44.31
CA ILE A 315 -17.25 -50.88 -43.53
C ILE A 315 -16.83 -51.76 -42.34
N GLN A 316 -17.41 -52.96 -42.20
CA GLN A 316 -17.12 -53.94 -41.14
C GLN A 316 -17.25 -53.37 -39.71
N HIS A 317 -18.24 -52.51 -39.48
CA HIS A 317 -18.48 -51.89 -38.17
C HIS A 317 -19.33 -52.81 -37.27
N ASN A 318 -18.70 -53.84 -36.70
CA ASN A 318 -19.36 -54.96 -36.02
C ASN A 318 -20.40 -54.57 -34.95
N SER A 319 -20.14 -53.55 -34.12
CA SER A 319 -21.09 -53.13 -33.08
C SER A 319 -22.37 -52.50 -33.65
N ALA A 320 -22.24 -51.71 -34.72
CA ALA A 320 -23.38 -51.09 -35.40
C ALA A 320 -24.21 -52.16 -36.11
N VAL A 321 -23.54 -53.09 -36.82
CA VAL A 321 -24.20 -54.24 -37.45
C VAL A 321 -24.98 -55.04 -36.41
N HIS A 322 -24.38 -55.35 -35.27
CA HIS A 322 -25.06 -56.09 -34.19
C HIS A 322 -26.30 -55.37 -33.66
N TYR A 323 -26.21 -54.04 -33.48
CA TYR A 323 -27.33 -53.23 -33.03
C TYR A 323 -28.46 -53.16 -34.08
N ILE A 324 -28.12 -53.00 -35.36
CA ILE A 324 -29.08 -53.00 -36.46
C ILE A 324 -29.78 -54.36 -36.57
N GLU A 325 -29.04 -55.47 -36.46
CA GLU A 325 -29.64 -56.81 -36.46
C GLU A 325 -30.61 -57.03 -35.30
N THR A 326 -30.28 -56.50 -34.11
CA THR A 326 -31.21 -56.47 -32.97
C THR A 326 -32.52 -55.78 -33.35
N GLN A 327 -32.47 -54.60 -33.97
CA GLN A 327 -33.67 -53.87 -34.42
C GLN A 327 -34.42 -54.61 -35.53
N MET A 328 -33.72 -55.26 -36.47
CA MET A 328 -34.34 -56.05 -37.53
C MET A 328 -35.07 -57.29 -37.00
N ILE A 329 -34.63 -57.88 -35.88
CA ILE A 329 -35.36 -58.96 -35.21
C ILE A 329 -36.72 -58.46 -34.73
N GLU A 330 -36.76 -57.31 -34.04
CA GLU A 330 -38.01 -56.70 -33.58
C GLU A 330 -38.92 -56.28 -34.73
N LEU A 331 -38.34 -55.75 -35.81
CA LEU A 331 -39.08 -55.45 -37.04
C LEU A 331 -39.78 -56.69 -37.59
N ALA A 332 -39.07 -57.81 -37.69
CA ALA A 332 -39.62 -59.06 -38.18
C ALA A 332 -40.74 -59.59 -37.27
N LEU A 333 -40.58 -59.48 -35.95
CA LEU A 333 -41.61 -59.83 -34.97
C LEU A 333 -42.87 -58.97 -35.14
N LYS A 334 -42.72 -57.65 -35.20
CA LYS A 334 -43.84 -56.71 -35.39
C LYS A 334 -44.57 -56.90 -36.71
N LYS A 335 -43.88 -57.37 -37.76
CA LYS A 335 -44.49 -57.78 -39.04
C LYS A 335 -45.13 -59.18 -39.02
N GLY A 336 -45.04 -59.91 -37.91
CA GLY A 336 -45.57 -61.28 -37.78
C GLY A 336 -44.68 -62.37 -38.40
N ASN A 337 -43.48 -62.04 -38.85
CA ASN A 337 -42.55 -62.95 -39.53
C ASN A 337 -41.62 -63.66 -38.53
N ILE A 338 -42.20 -64.50 -37.66
CA ILE A 338 -41.47 -65.23 -36.60
C ILE A 338 -40.32 -66.09 -37.17
N ALA A 339 -40.52 -66.74 -38.32
CA ALA A 339 -39.49 -67.57 -38.94
C ALA A 339 -38.25 -66.75 -39.34
N GLN A 340 -38.45 -65.54 -39.86
CA GLN A 340 -37.36 -64.63 -40.21
C GLN A 340 -36.61 -64.18 -38.95
N ALA A 341 -37.33 -63.80 -37.90
CA ALA A 341 -36.74 -63.44 -36.61
C ALA A 341 -35.88 -64.58 -36.05
N LYS A 342 -36.36 -65.83 -36.10
CA LYS A 342 -35.60 -67.02 -35.68
C LYS A 342 -34.28 -67.18 -36.45
N THR A 343 -34.31 -67.03 -37.78
CA THR A 343 -33.11 -67.09 -38.61
C THR A 343 -32.12 -65.97 -38.29
N MET A 344 -32.62 -64.76 -38.03
CA MET A 344 -31.79 -63.63 -37.63
C MET A 344 -31.14 -63.86 -36.25
N ILE A 345 -31.89 -64.33 -35.26
CA ILE A 345 -31.34 -64.64 -33.93
C ILE A 345 -30.23 -65.70 -34.02
N ALA A 346 -30.41 -66.73 -34.85
CA ALA A 346 -29.42 -67.79 -35.03
C ALA A 346 -28.16 -67.35 -35.79
N ARG A 347 -28.28 -66.39 -36.72
CA ARG A 347 -27.15 -65.91 -37.54
C ARG A 347 -26.32 -64.85 -36.84
N THR A 348 -26.91 -64.06 -35.94
CA THR A 348 -26.20 -62.95 -35.32
C THR A 348 -25.09 -63.48 -34.41
N ALA A 349 -23.84 -63.22 -34.82
CA ALA A 349 -22.68 -63.60 -34.03
C ALA A 349 -22.62 -62.82 -32.70
N PRO A 350 -22.15 -63.44 -31.61
CA PRO A 350 -21.79 -62.71 -30.40
C PRO A 350 -20.65 -61.75 -30.73
N VAL A 351 -20.90 -60.46 -30.54
CA VAL A 351 -19.86 -59.42 -30.60
C VAL A 351 -19.23 -59.31 -29.22
N GLY A 352 -17.95 -58.94 -29.16
CA GLY A 352 -17.16 -58.83 -27.93
C GLY A 352 -17.72 -57.83 -26.91
N HIS A 353 -17.03 -56.73 -26.66
CA HIS A 353 -17.55 -55.72 -25.73
C HIS A 353 -18.62 -54.87 -26.43
N LEU A 354 -19.86 -54.91 -25.90
CA LEU A 354 -21.00 -54.10 -26.35
C LEU A 354 -21.41 -53.13 -25.25
N ASP A 355 -21.95 -51.98 -25.66
CA ASP A 355 -22.53 -51.02 -24.73
C ASP A 355 -23.68 -51.63 -23.93
N ALA A 356 -23.78 -51.24 -22.66
CA ALA A 356 -24.77 -51.82 -21.76
C ALA A 356 -26.21 -51.52 -22.22
N ASN A 357 -26.49 -50.35 -22.80
CA ASN A 357 -27.83 -50.05 -23.33
C ASN A 357 -28.16 -50.91 -24.55
N MET A 358 -27.18 -51.21 -25.41
CA MET A 358 -27.39 -52.11 -26.56
C MET A 358 -27.75 -53.53 -26.09
N LEU A 359 -27.13 -53.99 -25.00
CA LEU A 359 -27.44 -55.28 -24.39
C LEU A 359 -28.85 -55.29 -23.78
N THR A 360 -29.26 -54.22 -23.09
CA THR A 360 -30.64 -54.04 -22.59
C THR A 360 -31.66 -54.16 -23.73
N ILE A 361 -31.50 -53.38 -24.81
CA ILE A 361 -32.41 -53.41 -25.97
C ILE A 361 -32.46 -54.81 -26.59
N ARG A 362 -31.32 -55.48 -26.72
CA ARG A 362 -31.28 -56.84 -27.25
C ARG A 362 -31.98 -57.84 -26.34
N ASN A 363 -31.80 -57.76 -25.03
CA ASN A 363 -32.49 -58.63 -24.09
C ASN A 363 -34.00 -58.45 -24.17
N GLN A 364 -34.48 -57.21 -24.30
CA GLN A 364 -35.90 -56.89 -24.43
C GLN A 364 -36.51 -57.47 -25.72
N TYR A 365 -35.84 -57.33 -26.86
CA TYR A 365 -36.33 -57.87 -28.13
C TYR A 365 -36.24 -59.40 -28.19
N LEU A 366 -35.23 -60.01 -27.57
CA LEU A 366 -35.16 -61.46 -27.44
C LEU A 366 -36.23 -62.00 -26.48
N GLN A 367 -36.50 -61.32 -25.37
CA GLN A 367 -37.63 -61.63 -24.48
C GLN A 367 -38.93 -61.61 -25.29
N HIS A 368 -39.19 -60.54 -26.04
CA HIS A 368 -40.39 -60.43 -26.88
C HIS A 368 -40.50 -61.57 -27.90
N TYR A 369 -39.39 -61.97 -28.56
CA TYR A 369 -39.37 -63.14 -29.44
C TYR A 369 -39.83 -64.43 -28.71
N PHE A 370 -39.26 -64.71 -27.54
CA PHE A 370 -39.56 -65.93 -26.80
C PHE A 370 -40.99 -65.95 -26.25
N GLU A 371 -41.54 -64.80 -25.88
CA GLU A 371 -42.96 -64.64 -25.52
C GLU A 371 -43.88 -64.97 -26.70
N GLN A 372 -43.58 -64.45 -27.90
CA GLN A 372 -44.40 -64.67 -29.11
C GLN A 372 -44.45 -66.15 -29.51
N ILE A 373 -43.38 -66.92 -29.29
CA ILE A 373 -43.36 -68.37 -29.60
C ILE A 373 -43.83 -69.25 -28.44
N GLY A 374 -44.20 -68.67 -27.30
CA GLY A 374 -44.68 -69.39 -26.11
C GLY A 374 -43.59 -70.04 -25.26
N ASP A 375 -42.31 -69.72 -25.47
CA ASP A 375 -41.19 -70.23 -24.68
C ASP A 375 -40.90 -69.29 -23.50
N TYR A 376 -41.79 -69.32 -22.53
CA TYR A 376 -41.73 -68.46 -21.36
C TYR A 376 -40.52 -68.71 -20.46
N ARG A 377 -39.84 -69.86 -20.61
CA ARG A 377 -38.61 -70.14 -19.87
C ARG A 377 -37.47 -69.24 -20.36
N HIS A 378 -37.21 -69.24 -21.66
CA HIS A 378 -36.17 -68.36 -22.22
C HIS A 378 -36.56 -66.88 -22.09
N ALA A 379 -37.83 -66.54 -22.26
CA ALA A 379 -38.32 -65.17 -22.01
C ALA A 379 -37.98 -64.72 -20.58
N TYR A 380 -38.25 -65.56 -19.57
CA TYR A 380 -37.91 -65.27 -18.17
C TYR A 380 -36.39 -65.18 -17.93
N GLU A 381 -35.58 -66.00 -18.61
CA GLU A 381 -34.12 -65.90 -18.54
C GLU A 381 -33.60 -64.57 -19.08
N TYR A 382 -34.12 -64.08 -20.20
CA TYR A 382 -33.77 -62.76 -20.75
C TYR A 382 -34.29 -61.62 -19.85
N LEU A 383 -35.51 -61.71 -19.33
CA LEU A 383 -36.03 -60.76 -18.34
C LEU A 383 -35.12 -60.67 -17.11
N LYS A 384 -34.67 -61.81 -16.57
CA LYS A 384 -33.77 -61.84 -15.41
C LYS A 384 -32.41 -61.21 -15.72
N ARG A 385 -31.87 -61.43 -16.93
CA ARG A 385 -30.63 -60.79 -17.39
C ARG A 385 -30.82 -59.27 -17.49
N ASP A 386 -31.94 -58.84 -18.05
CA ASP A 386 -32.29 -57.42 -18.18
C ASP A 386 -32.41 -56.76 -16.80
N CYS A 387 -33.20 -57.33 -15.89
CA CYS A 387 -33.33 -56.85 -14.51
C CYS A 387 -31.98 -56.71 -13.80
N HIS A 388 -31.10 -57.71 -13.92
CA HIS A 388 -29.77 -57.65 -13.30
C HIS A 388 -28.89 -56.55 -13.91
N LEU A 389 -28.93 -56.39 -15.23
CA LEU A 389 -28.20 -55.36 -15.94
C LEU A 389 -28.71 -53.96 -15.56
N ASP A 390 -30.03 -53.77 -15.57
CA ASP A 390 -30.70 -52.52 -15.20
C ASP A 390 -30.45 -52.15 -13.74
N ASP A 391 -30.48 -53.12 -12.82
CA ASP A 391 -30.16 -52.86 -11.41
C ASP A 391 -28.71 -52.41 -11.24
N SER A 392 -27.76 -53.03 -11.95
CA SER A 392 -26.35 -52.64 -11.92
C SER A 392 -26.16 -51.22 -12.47
N ILE A 393 -26.69 -50.95 -13.67
CA ILE A 393 -26.59 -49.63 -14.32
C ILE A 393 -27.25 -48.55 -13.46
N ARG A 394 -28.44 -48.83 -12.92
CA ARG A 394 -29.17 -47.88 -12.06
C ARG A 394 -28.40 -47.61 -10.77
N SER A 395 -27.86 -48.65 -10.13
CA SER A 395 -27.06 -48.50 -8.92
C SER A 395 -25.82 -47.64 -9.16
N GLU A 396 -25.06 -47.94 -10.22
CA GLU A 396 -23.89 -47.16 -10.62
C GLU A 396 -24.25 -45.70 -10.94
N ARG A 397 -25.33 -45.48 -11.69
CA ARG A 397 -25.84 -44.13 -12.00
C ARG A 397 -26.25 -43.36 -10.75
N VAL A 398 -26.92 -43.99 -9.79
CA VAL A 398 -27.29 -43.36 -8.51
C VAL A 398 -26.04 -42.99 -7.73
N GLN A 399 -25.03 -43.86 -7.67
CA GLN A 399 -23.75 -43.55 -7.03
C GLN A 399 -23.05 -42.36 -7.69
N MET A 400 -23.01 -42.34 -9.03
CA MET A 400 -22.45 -41.22 -9.79
C MET A 400 -23.22 -39.92 -9.56
N ARG A 401 -24.56 -39.95 -9.50
CA ARG A 401 -25.37 -38.76 -9.20
C ARG A 401 -25.12 -38.24 -7.79
N VAL A 402 -24.98 -39.13 -6.80
CA VAL A 402 -24.63 -38.75 -5.43
C VAL A 402 -23.22 -38.13 -5.39
N ALA A 403 -22.25 -38.72 -6.09
CA ALA A 403 -20.89 -38.18 -6.19
C ALA A 403 -20.86 -36.81 -6.90
N GLU A 404 -21.64 -36.65 -7.97
CA GLU A 404 -21.79 -35.40 -8.70
C GLU A 404 -22.37 -34.29 -7.81
N LEU A 405 -23.41 -34.62 -7.03
CA LEU A 405 -24.04 -33.71 -6.08
C LEU A 405 -23.04 -33.32 -4.98
N ASP A 406 -22.34 -34.29 -4.39
CA ASP A 406 -21.29 -34.01 -3.38
C ASP A 406 -20.19 -33.10 -3.95
N MET A 407 -19.71 -33.36 -5.17
CA MET A 407 -18.74 -32.49 -5.84
C MET A 407 -19.28 -31.08 -6.06
N ARG A 408 -20.54 -30.94 -6.48
CA ARG A 408 -21.21 -29.64 -6.65
C ARG A 408 -21.30 -28.89 -5.33
N TYR A 409 -21.82 -29.54 -4.28
CA TYR A 409 -21.91 -28.96 -2.94
C TYR A 409 -20.55 -28.54 -2.39
N ARG A 410 -19.50 -29.34 -2.60
CA ARG A 410 -18.13 -28.98 -2.21
C ARG A 410 -17.64 -27.75 -2.97
N GLN A 411 -17.87 -27.66 -4.27
CA GLN A 411 -17.52 -26.48 -5.08
C GLN A 411 -18.22 -25.22 -4.55
N ASP A 412 -19.55 -25.27 -4.38
CA ASP A 412 -20.35 -24.14 -3.89
C ASP A 412 -19.91 -23.72 -2.48
N THR A 413 -19.61 -24.69 -1.60
CA THR A 413 -19.10 -24.43 -0.24
C THR A 413 -17.72 -23.77 -0.26
N ILE A 414 -16.82 -24.19 -1.16
CA ILE A 414 -15.49 -23.59 -1.30
C ILE A 414 -15.59 -22.16 -1.82
N VAL A 415 -16.47 -21.89 -2.80
CA VAL A 415 -16.72 -20.55 -3.33
C VAL A 415 -17.25 -19.65 -2.22
N LEU A 416 -18.30 -20.07 -1.50
CA LEU A 416 -18.86 -19.32 -0.38
C LEU A 416 -17.82 -19.04 0.71
N ARG A 417 -16.98 -20.02 1.06
CA ARG A 417 -15.90 -19.83 2.04
C ARG A 417 -14.89 -18.78 1.58
N LYS A 418 -14.50 -18.78 0.30
CA LYS A 418 -13.61 -17.77 -0.27
C LYS A 418 -14.25 -16.39 -0.28
N GLU A 419 -15.53 -16.28 -0.65
CA GLU A 419 -16.28 -15.02 -0.61
C GLU A 419 -16.35 -14.46 0.81
N MET A 420 -16.65 -15.29 1.82
CA MET A 420 -16.62 -14.88 3.22
C MET A 420 -15.22 -14.41 3.65
N GLN A 421 -14.16 -15.07 3.19
CA GLN A 421 -12.78 -14.65 3.47
C GLN A 421 -12.45 -13.31 2.80
N ILE A 422 -12.85 -13.10 1.54
CA ILE A 422 -12.66 -11.83 0.83
C ILE A 422 -13.45 -10.71 1.52
N GLN A 423 -14.71 -10.96 1.89
CA GLN A 423 -15.53 -9.99 2.63
C GLN A 423 -14.91 -9.64 3.99
N ARG A 424 -14.37 -10.64 4.71
CA ARG A 424 -13.66 -10.42 5.97
C ARG A 424 -12.40 -9.57 5.77
N GLN A 425 -11.58 -9.89 4.77
CA GLN A 425 -10.40 -9.09 4.41
C GLN A 425 -10.77 -7.67 3.98
N ALA A 426 -11.85 -7.49 3.23
CA ALA A 426 -12.36 -6.18 2.84
C ALA A 426 -12.88 -5.39 4.05
N GLY A 427 -13.43 -6.06 5.06
CA GLY A 427 -13.80 -5.48 6.35
C GLY A 427 -12.58 -5.02 7.15
N GLU A 428 -11.57 -5.88 7.31
CA GLU A 428 -10.31 -5.55 7.98
C GLU A 428 -9.59 -4.39 7.28
N MET A 429 -9.57 -4.38 5.94
CA MET A 429 -9.03 -3.28 5.14
C MET A 429 -9.80 -1.97 5.36
N ARG A 430 -11.13 -2.02 5.50
CA ARG A 430 -11.94 -0.84 5.83
C ARG A 430 -11.61 -0.30 7.22
N VAL A 431 -11.48 -1.18 8.22
CA VAL A 431 -11.10 -0.80 9.59
C VAL A 431 -9.69 -0.20 9.61
N LEU A 432 -8.73 -0.79 8.89
CA LEU A 432 -7.37 -0.27 8.79
C LEU A 432 -7.33 1.10 8.12
N LYS A 433 -8.09 1.31 7.03
CA LYS A 433 -8.21 2.63 6.39
C LYS A 433 -8.76 3.67 7.37
N LEU A 434 -9.84 3.33 8.08
CA LEU A 434 -10.45 4.22 9.08
C LEU A 434 -9.47 4.55 10.21
N SER A 435 -8.74 3.57 10.73
CA SER A 435 -7.76 3.79 11.81
C SER A 435 -6.60 4.67 11.36
N VAL A 436 -6.10 4.49 10.14
CA VAL A 436 -5.10 5.37 9.53
C VAL A 436 -5.62 6.81 9.43
N PHE A 437 -6.85 7.02 8.96
CA PHE A 437 -7.46 8.36 8.92
C PHE A 437 -7.56 9.00 10.30
N ILE A 438 -7.99 8.24 11.32
CA ILE A 438 -8.06 8.72 12.71
C ILE A 438 -6.68 9.14 13.22
N TRP A 439 -5.64 8.32 13.01
CA TRP A 439 -4.28 8.65 13.44
C TRP A 439 -3.70 9.88 12.73
N VAL A 440 -3.97 10.04 11.44
CA VAL A 440 -3.59 11.25 10.69
C VAL A 440 -4.26 12.50 11.29
N LEU A 441 -5.54 12.42 11.64
CA LEU A 441 -6.26 13.52 12.29
C LEU A 441 -5.69 13.87 13.68
N VAL A 442 -5.38 12.86 14.49
CA VAL A 442 -4.75 13.04 15.82
C VAL A 442 -3.41 13.75 15.69
N CYS A 443 -2.55 13.32 14.77
CA CYS A 443 -1.26 13.97 14.50
C CYS A 443 -1.44 15.43 14.07
N LEU A 444 -2.40 15.73 13.20
CA LEU A 444 -2.70 17.10 12.77
C LEU A 444 -3.12 17.99 13.97
N LEU A 445 -4.00 17.49 14.84
CA LEU A 445 -4.44 18.23 16.03
C LEU A 445 -3.29 18.48 17.00
N LEU A 446 -2.37 17.53 17.17
CA LEU A 446 -1.17 17.71 17.99
C LEU A 446 -0.25 18.81 17.44
N VAL A 447 -0.03 18.84 16.13
CA VAL A 447 0.76 19.90 15.47
C VAL A 447 0.13 21.28 15.70
N VAL A 448 -1.18 21.40 15.50
CA VAL A 448 -1.92 22.64 15.78
C VAL A 448 -1.79 23.04 17.25
N GLY A 449 -1.92 22.09 18.18
CA GLY A 449 -1.75 22.32 19.61
C GLY A 449 -0.37 22.89 19.97
N VAL A 450 0.70 22.32 19.42
CA VAL A 450 2.08 22.81 19.63
C VAL A 450 2.25 24.24 19.11
N VAL A 451 1.72 24.54 17.91
CA VAL A 451 1.78 25.89 17.33
C VAL A 451 1.10 26.92 18.23
N VAL A 452 -0.09 26.61 18.76
CA VAL A 452 -0.83 27.48 19.68
C VAL A 452 -0.05 27.73 20.98
N VAL A 453 0.53 26.69 21.57
CA VAL A 453 1.33 26.81 22.80
C VAL A 453 2.57 27.69 22.59
N VAL A 454 3.29 27.50 21.49
CA VAL A 454 4.48 28.31 21.16
C VAL A 454 4.10 29.78 20.96
N TRP A 455 3.01 30.04 20.23
CA TRP A 455 2.50 31.39 20.02
C TRP A 455 2.13 32.07 21.34
N TYR A 456 1.39 31.39 22.21
CA TYR A 456 1.02 31.91 23.53
C TYR A 456 2.24 32.22 24.41
N MET A 457 3.23 31.32 24.44
CA MET A 457 4.47 31.53 25.20
C MET A 457 5.27 32.74 24.72
N ARG A 458 5.33 32.97 23.40
CA ARG A 458 5.99 34.16 22.84
C ARG A 458 5.29 35.43 23.29
N LYS A 459 3.94 35.46 23.20
CA LYS A 459 3.16 36.64 23.57
C LYS A 459 3.31 36.99 25.05
N LYS A 460 3.33 35.99 25.93
CA LYS A 460 3.50 36.19 27.38
C LYS A 460 4.86 36.81 27.75
N ARG A 461 5.95 36.38 27.11
CA ARG A 461 7.31 36.93 27.38
C ARG A 461 7.41 38.40 27.00
N GLU A 462 6.79 38.77 25.89
CA GLU A 462 6.80 40.13 25.37
C GLU A 462 6.10 41.09 26.35
N PHE A 463 4.95 40.68 26.89
CA PHE A 463 4.20 41.45 27.88
C PHE A 463 4.97 41.66 29.20
N LEU A 464 5.63 40.61 29.71
CA LEU A 464 6.44 40.69 30.93
C LEU A 464 7.59 41.69 30.79
N ARG A 465 8.28 41.70 29.64
CA ARG A 465 9.41 42.60 29.40
C ARG A 465 9.01 44.08 29.43
N GLN A 466 7.82 44.41 28.88
CA GLN A 466 7.31 45.78 28.87
C GLN A 466 7.02 46.30 30.28
N ARG A 467 6.44 45.48 31.16
CA ARG A 467 6.13 45.89 32.54
C ARG A 467 7.37 46.18 33.38
N PHE A 468 8.42 45.37 33.25
CA PHE A 468 9.68 45.61 33.96
C PHE A 468 10.32 46.94 33.57
N PHE A 469 10.31 47.29 32.28
CA PHE A 469 10.88 48.55 31.81
C PHE A 469 10.13 49.79 32.34
N GLN A 470 8.80 49.71 32.41
CA GLN A 470 7.95 50.78 32.94
C GLN A 470 8.18 51.06 34.43
N GLN A 471 8.36 50.00 35.24
CA GLN A 471 8.62 50.16 36.68
C GLN A 471 9.93 50.91 36.97
N ILE A 472 10.99 50.62 36.19
CA ILE A 472 12.30 51.26 36.36
C ILE A 472 12.24 52.77 36.07
N ASN A 473 11.60 53.16 34.97
CA ASN A 473 11.51 54.58 34.60
C ASN A 473 10.69 55.39 35.61
N ARG A 474 9.67 54.78 36.22
CA ARG A 474 8.87 55.44 37.27
C ARG A 474 9.71 55.77 38.51
N VAL A 475 10.52 54.83 38.99
CA VAL A 475 11.41 55.04 40.15
C VAL A 475 12.43 56.14 39.86
N ARG A 476 12.97 56.22 38.64
CA ARG A 476 13.91 57.30 38.25
C ARG A 476 13.27 58.69 38.32
N MET A 477 12.04 58.83 37.82
CA MET A 477 11.32 60.11 37.81
C MET A 477 10.92 60.59 39.21
N GLU A 478 10.54 59.67 40.10
CA GLU A 478 10.24 60.01 41.50
C GLU A 478 11.49 60.54 42.24
N ASN A 479 12.69 60.04 41.92
CA ASN A 479 13.94 60.50 42.53
C ASN A 479 14.36 61.91 42.10
N LEU A 480 14.32 62.22 40.81
CA LEU A 480 14.67 63.56 40.27
C LEU A 480 13.87 64.69 40.93
N ARG A 481 12.57 64.48 41.17
CA ARG A 481 11.70 65.49 41.78
C ARG A 481 12.01 65.75 43.25
N SER A 482 12.67 64.83 43.96
CA SER A 482 12.81 64.90 45.42
C SER A 482 14.05 65.66 45.92
N ARG A 483 14.97 66.08 45.03
CA ARG A 483 16.31 66.57 45.42
C ARG A 483 16.67 68.02 45.09
N ILE A 484 15.84 68.77 44.35
CA ILE A 484 15.88 70.23 44.44
C ILE A 484 15.20 70.57 45.76
N SER A 485 15.95 70.57 46.87
CA SER A 485 15.41 71.01 48.16
C SER A 485 15.18 72.52 48.06
N PRO A 486 13.93 72.99 47.91
CA PRO A 486 13.68 74.42 47.75
C PRO A 486 14.20 75.16 48.98
N HIS A 487 14.10 74.52 50.14
CA HIS A 487 14.56 75.02 51.43
C HIS A 487 16.07 75.28 51.48
N PHE A 488 16.91 74.46 50.82
CA PHE A 488 18.36 74.73 50.78
C PHE A 488 18.66 75.91 49.86
N THR A 489 18.07 75.93 48.67
CA THR A 489 18.18 77.04 47.72
C THR A 489 17.73 78.36 48.37
N PHE A 490 16.58 78.38 49.05
CA PHE A 490 16.07 79.56 49.74
C PHE A 490 16.92 79.98 50.95
N ASN A 491 17.52 79.03 51.68
CA ASN A 491 18.35 79.37 52.84
C ASN A 491 19.69 80.00 52.46
N VAL A 492 20.37 79.49 51.42
CA VAL A 492 21.62 80.10 50.96
C VAL A 492 21.32 81.44 50.29
N LEU A 493 20.28 81.54 49.44
CA LEU A 493 19.83 82.82 48.89
C LEU A 493 19.48 83.83 49.99
N GLY A 494 18.73 83.43 51.02
CA GLY A 494 18.35 84.30 52.13
C GLY A 494 19.56 84.80 52.95
N ARG A 495 20.61 83.99 53.12
CA ARG A 495 21.85 84.39 53.79
C ARG A 495 22.62 85.42 52.98
N GLU A 496 22.87 85.14 51.71
CA GLU A 496 23.64 86.05 50.84
C GLU A 496 22.90 87.38 50.60
N ILE A 497 21.57 87.35 50.54
CA ILE A 497 20.73 88.57 50.48
C ILE A 497 20.84 89.40 51.78
N ASN A 498 21.01 88.77 52.95
CA ASN A 498 21.14 89.48 54.23
C ASN A 498 22.55 90.04 54.49
N GLN A 499 23.58 89.59 53.76
CA GLN A 499 24.96 90.13 53.83
C GLN A 499 25.24 91.23 52.78
N PHE A 500 24.23 91.67 52.04
CA PHE A 500 24.35 92.62 50.93
C PHE A 500 24.68 94.05 51.42
N ASN A 501 25.98 94.36 51.54
CA ASN A 501 26.54 95.71 51.63
C ASN A 501 27.82 95.73 50.78
N ASP A 502 27.70 95.95 49.47
CA ASP A 502 28.78 96.17 48.49
C ASP A 502 30.14 95.50 48.79
N SER A 503 30.14 94.17 49.04
CA SER A 503 31.37 93.39 49.23
C SER A 503 31.53 92.37 48.10
N GLU A 504 32.75 92.27 47.55
CA GLU A 504 33.11 91.27 46.53
C GLU A 504 32.97 89.82 47.06
N GLU A 505 32.91 89.63 48.38
CA GLU A 505 32.74 88.34 49.06
C GLU A 505 31.32 87.74 48.86
N VAL A 506 30.27 88.56 48.92
CA VAL A 506 28.88 88.11 48.68
C VAL A 506 28.66 87.68 47.23
N LYS A 507 29.29 88.40 46.29
CA LYS A 507 29.25 88.05 44.86
C LYS A 507 29.97 86.73 44.58
N HIS A 508 31.08 86.47 45.26
CA HIS A 508 31.80 85.20 45.18
C HIS A 508 30.92 84.04 45.68
N ASN A 509 30.31 84.19 46.86
CA ASN A 509 29.45 83.15 47.46
C ASN A 509 28.17 82.87 46.64
N LEU A 510 27.53 83.89 46.06
CA LEU A 510 26.40 83.71 45.13
C LEU A 510 26.81 82.98 43.85
N MET A 511 27.99 83.29 43.30
CA MET A 511 28.55 82.55 42.17
C MET A 511 28.84 81.09 42.52
N GLU A 512 29.34 80.81 43.73
CA GLU A 512 29.52 79.44 44.21
C GLU A 512 28.20 78.69 44.38
N LEU A 513 27.13 79.36 44.86
CA LEU A 513 25.78 78.78 44.93
C LEU A 513 25.22 78.42 43.54
N VAL A 514 25.38 79.31 42.56
CA VAL A 514 24.93 79.03 41.17
C VAL A 514 25.72 77.88 40.56
N LYS A 515 27.04 77.84 40.78
CA LYS A 515 27.89 76.71 40.38
C LYS A 515 27.45 75.41 41.05
N TYR A 516 27.13 75.46 42.35
CA TYR A 516 26.60 74.32 43.10
C TYR A 516 25.28 73.80 42.51
N LEU A 517 24.30 74.67 42.26
CA LEU A 517 23.00 74.27 41.70
C LEU A 517 23.13 73.67 40.30
N ARG A 518 23.96 74.28 39.46
CA ARG A 518 24.23 73.79 38.11
C ARG A 518 24.92 72.43 38.13
N ARG A 519 26.00 72.29 38.92
CA ARG A 519 26.74 71.03 39.05
C ARG A 519 25.89 69.93 39.70
N SER A 520 25.03 70.27 40.66
CA SER A 520 24.09 69.33 41.27
C SER A 520 23.11 68.75 40.24
N LEU A 521 22.54 69.58 39.35
CA LEU A 521 21.66 69.12 38.29
C LEU A 521 22.39 68.25 37.25
N GLU A 522 23.59 68.68 36.81
CA GLU A 522 24.41 67.94 35.83
C GLU A 522 24.88 66.57 36.34
N LEU A 523 25.20 66.46 37.64
CA LEU A 523 25.58 65.18 38.27
C LEU A 523 24.36 64.25 38.44
N THR A 524 23.16 64.79 38.66
CA THR A 524 21.92 64.00 38.87
C THR A 524 21.40 63.31 37.60
N GLU A 525 21.71 63.83 36.41
CA GLU A 525 21.31 63.22 35.13
C GLU A 525 22.19 62.03 34.71
N LYS A 526 23.36 61.84 35.35
CA LYS A 526 24.33 60.80 34.98
C LYS A 526 24.38 59.68 36.02
N LEU A 527 24.44 58.44 35.54
CA LEU A 527 24.58 57.24 36.39
C LEU A 527 25.97 57.12 37.03
N SER A 528 26.99 57.66 36.35
CA SER A 528 28.37 57.70 36.83
C SER A 528 29.05 59.00 36.43
N VAL A 529 29.97 59.44 37.29
CA VAL A 529 30.73 60.69 37.18
C VAL A 529 32.18 60.41 37.54
N SER A 530 33.11 61.30 37.18
CA SER A 530 34.50 61.13 37.61
C SER A 530 34.61 61.33 39.11
N LEU A 531 35.54 60.63 39.76
CA LEU A 531 35.85 60.82 41.18
C LEU A 531 36.25 62.27 41.46
N GLN A 532 36.98 62.89 40.52
CA GLN A 532 37.33 64.31 40.59
C GLN A 532 36.07 65.18 40.66
N ASP A 533 35.08 64.95 39.81
CA ASP A 533 33.86 65.75 39.79
C ASP A 533 33.06 65.67 41.08
N GLU A 534 32.99 64.47 41.65
CA GLU A 534 32.31 64.24 42.93
C GLU A 534 33.09 64.88 44.10
N LEU A 535 34.42 64.77 44.12
CA LEU A 535 35.26 65.37 45.16
C LEU A 535 35.27 66.90 45.10
N ASP A 536 35.29 67.48 43.90
CA ASP A 536 35.16 68.93 43.73
C ASP A 536 33.81 69.42 44.25
N PHE A 537 32.72 68.70 43.94
CA PHE A 537 31.40 69.02 44.47
C PHE A 537 31.39 68.98 46.00
N VAL A 538 31.97 67.93 46.58
CA VAL A 538 32.11 67.76 48.03
C VAL A 538 32.90 68.91 48.66
N ARG A 539 34.00 69.36 48.04
CA ARG A 539 34.79 70.51 48.51
C ARG A 539 33.99 71.80 48.51
N THR A 540 33.34 72.14 47.39
CA THR A 540 32.48 73.34 47.31
C THR A 540 31.35 73.28 48.33
N TYR A 541 30.75 72.11 48.54
CA TYR A 541 29.71 71.94 49.56
C TYR A 541 30.24 72.15 50.99
N ILE A 542 31.42 71.60 51.30
CA ILE A 542 32.10 71.80 52.60
C ILE A 542 32.40 73.29 52.83
N GLU A 543 32.89 74.01 51.81
CA GLU A 543 33.21 75.44 51.90
C GLU A 543 31.96 76.30 52.16
N LEU A 544 30.88 76.07 51.42
CA LEU A 544 29.60 76.77 51.59
C LEU A 544 29.00 76.57 53.00
N GLU A 545 29.15 75.36 53.55
CA GLU A 545 28.63 74.98 54.85
C GLU A 545 29.57 75.31 56.02
N ARG A 546 30.84 75.64 55.76
CA ARG A 546 31.87 75.90 56.79
C ARG A 546 31.41 76.96 57.79
N GLY A 547 30.83 78.06 57.29
CA GLY A 547 30.28 79.12 58.14
C GLY A 547 29.08 78.71 58.99
N ARG A 548 28.30 77.69 58.59
CA ARG A 548 27.15 77.17 59.36
C ARG A 548 27.60 76.24 60.49
N VAL A 549 28.67 75.50 60.26
CA VAL A 549 29.16 74.49 61.22
C VAL A 549 29.98 75.16 62.35
N GLY A 550 30.62 76.30 62.08
CA GLY A 550 31.34 77.12 63.07
C GLY A 550 32.86 77.07 62.89
N GLU A 551 33.58 77.96 63.58
CA GLU A 551 35.04 78.14 63.37
C GLU A 551 35.89 76.92 63.78
N ASP A 552 35.40 76.09 64.71
CA ASP A 552 36.07 74.85 65.16
C ASP A 552 35.95 73.67 64.17
N PHE A 553 35.47 73.92 62.94
CA PHE A 553 35.29 72.90 61.90
C PHE A 553 36.52 72.72 61.03
N VAL A 554 37.08 71.52 61.05
CA VAL A 554 38.19 71.08 60.21
C VAL A 554 37.72 69.96 59.29
N ALA A 555 37.82 70.20 57.98
CA ALA A 555 37.53 69.21 56.96
C ALA A 555 38.79 68.87 56.16
N THR A 556 39.08 67.58 55.97
CA THR A 556 40.21 67.10 55.16
C THR A 556 39.71 66.20 54.04
N VAL A 557 40.11 66.50 52.81
CA VAL A 557 39.78 65.69 51.62
C VAL A 557 41.09 65.26 50.97
N THR A 558 41.49 64.01 51.19
CA THR A 558 42.79 63.49 50.77
C THR A 558 42.61 62.28 49.85
N VAL A 559 43.32 62.30 48.72
CA VAL A 559 43.39 61.19 47.77
C VAL A 559 44.82 60.64 47.84
N GLU A 560 44.96 59.32 47.99
CA GLU A 560 46.26 58.64 48.05
C GLU A 560 47.08 58.86 46.77
N ASP A 561 48.38 59.09 46.93
CA ASP A 561 49.31 59.31 45.82
C ASP A 561 49.31 58.13 44.85
N GLY A 562 49.14 58.42 43.55
CA GLY A 562 49.07 57.41 42.49
C GLY A 562 47.65 57.04 42.01
N LEU A 563 46.60 57.68 42.53
CA LEU A 563 45.24 57.62 41.99
C LEU A 563 44.93 58.84 41.11
N ASP A 564 44.60 58.61 39.84
CA ASP A 564 44.11 59.66 38.94
C ASP A 564 42.58 59.80 39.06
N ALA A 565 42.14 60.74 39.91
CA ALA A 565 40.73 60.98 40.17
C ALA A 565 39.93 61.42 38.93
N THR A 566 40.59 61.94 37.87
CA THR A 566 39.90 62.34 36.63
C THR A 566 39.46 61.16 35.77
N ARG A 567 40.14 60.01 35.90
CA ARG A 567 39.87 58.79 35.10
C ARG A 567 39.02 57.77 35.82
N ILE A 568 38.92 57.86 37.14
CA ILE A 568 38.15 56.91 37.94
C ILE A 568 36.69 57.32 37.90
N MET A 569 35.84 56.47 37.30
CA MET A 569 34.39 56.66 37.30
C MET A 569 33.78 56.01 38.53
N ILE A 570 32.89 56.72 39.21
CA ILE A 570 32.13 56.24 40.37
C ILE A 570 30.63 56.53 40.15
N PRO A 571 29.71 55.79 40.80
CA PRO A 571 28.30 56.15 40.80
C PRO A 571 28.17 57.59 41.31
N SER A 572 27.35 58.39 40.62
CA SER A 572 27.10 59.76 41.09
C SER A 572 26.52 59.76 42.51
N MET A 573 26.85 60.79 43.28
CA MET A 573 26.37 61.04 44.64
C MET A 573 26.89 60.09 45.72
N ILE A 574 27.79 59.16 45.37
CA ILE A 574 28.29 58.12 46.27
C ILE A 574 29.12 58.68 47.42
N VAL A 575 29.79 59.83 47.22
CA VAL A 575 30.56 60.53 48.27
C VAL A 575 29.75 61.72 48.81
N GLN A 576 29.03 62.41 47.93
CA GLN A 576 28.20 63.55 48.28
C GLN A 576 27.20 63.23 49.40
N ILE A 577 26.41 62.16 49.26
CA ILE A 577 25.36 61.82 50.23
C ILE A 577 25.92 61.57 51.63
N PRO A 578 26.97 60.74 51.81
CA PRO A 578 27.65 60.59 53.10
C PRO A 578 28.15 61.91 53.70
N VAL A 579 28.80 62.77 52.91
CA VAL A 579 29.33 64.05 53.39
C VAL A 579 28.22 65.01 53.81
N GLU A 580 27.16 65.11 53.01
CA GLU A 580 25.99 65.91 53.36
C GLU A 580 25.37 65.44 54.68
N ASN A 581 25.23 64.13 54.85
CA ASN A 581 24.70 63.55 56.08
C ASN A 581 25.60 63.84 57.29
N ALA A 582 26.93 63.73 57.13
CA ALA A 582 27.89 64.04 58.18
C ALA A 582 27.77 65.51 58.65
N ILE A 583 27.69 66.46 57.72
CA ILE A 583 27.59 67.90 58.03
C ILE A 583 26.21 68.27 58.60
N LYS A 584 25.12 67.80 57.98
CA LYS A 584 23.74 68.17 58.37
C LYS A 584 23.27 67.45 59.64
N HIS A 585 23.62 66.19 59.81
CA HIS A 585 23.07 65.33 60.86
C HIS A 585 24.11 64.83 61.85
N GLY A 586 25.39 64.75 61.48
CA GLY A 586 26.48 64.29 62.35
C GLY A 586 27.06 65.41 63.21
N LEU A 587 27.47 66.52 62.57
CA LEU A 587 28.25 67.61 63.17
C LEU A 587 27.42 68.84 63.55
N ALA A 588 26.21 68.99 63.00
CA ALA A 588 25.31 70.09 63.34
C ALA A 588 24.87 70.00 64.82
N GLY A 589 25.16 71.05 65.60
CA GLY A 589 24.79 71.13 67.02
C GLY A 589 25.72 70.40 68.00
N LYS A 590 26.91 69.93 67.56
CA LYS A 590 27.97 69.43 68.45
C LYS A 590 28.77 70.61 69.03
N ASP A 591 29.12 70.56 70.31
CA ASP A 591 30.04 71.53 70.93
C ASP A 591 31.50 71.03 70.87
N GLY A 592 32.45 71.95 70.69
CA GLY A 592 33.88 71.66 70.56
C GLY A 592 34.34 71.25 69.14
N LYS A 593 35.50 70.59 69.05
CA LYS A 593 36.16 70.26 67.77
C LYS A 593 35.26 69.43 66.85
N LYS A 594 35.05 69.91 65.61
CA LYS A 594 34.27 69.24 64.56
C LYS A 594 35.19 68.79 63.44
N GLU A 595 35.21 67.50 63.16
CA GLU A 595 36.14 66.90 62.21
C GLU A 595 35.38 66.05 61.19
N LEU A 596 35.65 66.31 59.91
CA LEU A 596 35.21 65.51 58.77
C LEU A 596 36.42 65.14 57.92
N SER A 597 36.64 63.85 57.69
CA SER A 597 37.67 63.38 56.76
C SER A 597 37.06 62.57 55.63
N VAL A 598 37.49 62.86 54.40
CA VAL A 598 37.22 62.07 53.20
C VAL A 598 38.56 61.55 52.71
N TYR A 599 38.77 60.25 52.82
CA TYR A 599 40.00 59.60 52.40
C TYR A 599 39.72 58.60 51.27
N VAL A 600 40.43 58.74 50.15
CA VAL A 600 40.35 57.79 49.04
C VAL A 600 41.67 57.04 48.93
N SER A 601 41.62 55.72 49.08
CA SER A 601 42.78 54.84 48.96
C SER A 601 42.59 53.78 47.89
N ARG A 602 43.73 53.29 47.39
CA ARG A 602 43.80 52.19 46.44
C ARG A 602 43.74 50.86 47.18
N GLU A 603 42.91 49.95 46.68
CA GLU A 603 42.92 48.55 47.09
C GLU A 603 43.26 47.64 45.89
N THR A 604 43.53 46.36 46.17
CA THR A 604 44.08 45.39 45.22
C THR A 604 43.32 45.32 43.88
N ASN A 605 42.00 45.51 43.87
CA ASN A 605 41.17 45.44 42.66
C ASN A 605 40.16 46.59 42.53
N GLY A 606 40.41 47.73 43.18
CA GLY A 606 39.49 48.85 43.18
C GLY A 606 39.96 50.01 44.04
N ILE A 607 39.04 50.92 44.32
CA ILE A 607 39.25 52.02 45.27
C ILE A 607 38.36 51.83 46.49
N ARG A 608 38.86 52.26 47.66
CA ARG A 608 38.07 52.45 48.86
C ARG A 608 37.99 53.93 49.19
N MET A 609 36.77 54.40 49.41
CA MET A 609 36.48 55.74 49.89
C MET A 609 35.95 55.63 51.31
N THR A 610 36.58 56.32 52.25
CA THR A 610 36.19 56.36 53.66
C THR A 610 35.82 57.79 54.03
N ILE A 611 34.59 57.99 54.47
CA ILE A 611 34.07 59.27 54.95
C ILE A 611 33.84 59.13 56.45
N THR A 612 34.59 59.88 57.26
CA THR A 612 34.55 59.77 58.72
C THR A 612 34.28 61.12 59.37
N ASP A 613 33.28 61.17 60.24
CA ASP A 613 32.98 62.34 61.08
C ASP A 613 33.12 62.01 62.58
N ASN A 614 33.39 63.01 63.41
CA ASN A 614 33.41 62.88 64.88
C ASN A 614 32.11 63.33 65.57
N GLY A 615 30.99 63.23 64.84
CA GLY A 615 29.65 63.63 65.26
C GLY A 615 28.99 62.65 66.23
N ARG A 616 27.65 62.72 66.31
CA ARG A 616 26.85 61.89 67.24
C ARG A 616 26.85 60.37 66.95
N GLY A 617 27.46 59.93 65.86
CA GLY A 617 27.43 58.54 65.38
C GLY A 617 26.15 58.14 64.64
N TYR A 618 26.20 56.99 63.99
CA TYR A 618 25.10 56.36 63.27
C TYR A 618 24.17 55.63 64.24
N LEU A 619 23.00 56.24 64.49
CA LEU A 619 21.92 55.70 65.31
C LEU A 619 20.70 55.40 64.42
N PRO A 620 20.59 54.19 63.83
CA PRO A 620 19.51 53.88 62.89
C PRO A 620 18.11 53.80 63.52
N GLN A 621 17.97 53.93 64.84
CA GLN A 621 16.70 53.69 65.57
C GLN A 621 16.25 54.79 66.56
N VAL A 622 16.91 55.96 66.63
CA VAL A 622 16.46 57.06 67.52
C VAL A 622 15.81 58.18 66.71
N ALA A 623 14.49 58.33 66.84
CA ALA A 623 13.71 59.40 66.21
C ALA A 623 14.09 60.77 66.81
N SER A 624 14.98 61.50 66.14
CA SER A 624 15.31 62.90 66.47
C SER A 624 14.41 63.87 65.69
N ALA A 625 14.03 64.99 66.30
CA ALA A 625 13.02 65.95 65.84
C ALA A 625 13.38 66.75 64.57
N THR A 626 14.53 66.50 63.94
CA THR A 626 14.96 67.08 62.65
C THR A 626 14.91 66.03 61.54
N ARG A 627 13.70 65.76 61.02
CA ARG A 627 13.46 64.81 59.91
C ARG A 627 14.14 65.28 58.61
N GLY A 628 15.26 64.65 58.25
CA GLY A 628 15.60 64.41 56.84
C GLY A 628 14.86 63.15 56.35
N THR A 629 14.34 63.13 55.13
CA THR A 629 13.40 62.08 54.62
C THR A 629 14.01 60.68 54.41
N GLY A 630 15.30 60.46 54.71
CA GLY A 630 16.00 59.19 54.46
C GLY A 630 16.13 58.81 52.97
N THR A 631 15.60 59.64 52.08
CA THR A 631 15.58 59.46 50.62
C THR A 631 17.00 59.39 50.05
N GLY A 632 17.94 60.11 50.67
CA GLY A 632 19.37 60.13 50.33
C GLY A 632 19.98 58.74 50.19
N LEU A 633 20.02 58.03 51.31
CA LEU A 633 20.60 56.69 51.41
C LEU A 633 19.80 55.64 50.65
N LYS A 634 18.45 55.74 50.63
CA LYS A 634 17.61 54.81 49.87
C LYS A 634 17.93 54.81 48.38
N VAL A 635 18.15 55.99 47.80
CA VAL A 635 18.55 56.13 46.38
C VAL A 635 19.93 55.53 46.14
N LEU A 636 20.86 55.77 47.05
CA LEU A 636 22.21 55.21 46.98
C LEU A 636 22.17 53.68 46.99
N TYR A 637 21.44 53.08 47.93
CA TYR A 637 21.27 51.62 48.03
C TYR A 637 20.60 51.03 46.78
N GLN A 638 19.54 51.66 46.26
CA GLN A 638 18.87 51.20 45.04
C GLN A 638 19.77 51.29 43.81
N THR A 639 20.57 52.36 43.70
CA THR A 639 21.52 52.55 42.60
C THR A 639 22.63 51.50 42.66
N ILE A 640 23.20 51.25 43.84
CA ILE A 640 24.19 50.20 44.06
C ILE A 640 23.62 48.82 43.74
N GLN A 641 22.40 48.50 44.18
CA GLN A 641 21.76 47.21 43.93
C GLN A 641 21.52 46.98 42.43
N LEU A 642 21.07 48.01 41.72
CA LEU A 642 20.85 47.93 40.28
C LEU A 642 22.16 47.68 39.53
N LEU A 643 23.19 48.46 39.84
CA LEU A 643 24.52 48.33 39.25
C LEU A 643 25.14 46.96 39.56
N ASN A 644 24.94 46.43 40.77
CA ASN A 644 25.40 45.08 41.16
C ASN A 644 24.59 43.93 40.52
N THR A 645 23.41 44.19 39.92
CA THR A 645 22.59 43.14 39.28
C THR A 645 23.18 42.72 37.92
N LYS A 646 23.79 43.65 37.19
CA LYS A 646 24.51 43.33 35.94
C LYS A 646 25.95 42.87 36.18
N ASN A 647 26.63 43.41 37.20
CA ASN A 647 28.01 43.08 37.50
C ASN A 647 28.07 41.85 38.45
N LYS A 648 28.22 40.65 37.87
CA LYS A 648 28.11 39.37 38.61
C LYS A 648 29.28 39.08 39.57
N SER A 649 30.51 39.38 39.15
CA SER A 649 31.75 39.02 39.87
C SER A 649 32.32 40.13 40.73
N ASP A 650 32.15 41.40 40.33
CA ASP A 650 32.73 42.56 41.00
C ASP A 650 31.61 43.51 41.43
N LYS A 651 31.35 43.57 42.75
CA LYS A 651 30.23 44.35 43.32
C LYS A 651 30.72 45.57 44.09
N ILE A 652 29.99 46.67 43.98
CA ILE A 652 30.13 47.82 44.86
C ILE A 652 29.68 47.41 46.26
N ARG A 653 30.51 47.68 47.28
CA ARG A 653 30.16 47.48 48.69
C ARG A 653 30.04 48.84 49.37
N PHE A 654 29.01 49.00 50.19
CA PHE A 654 28.70 50.24 50.87
C PHE A 654 28.27 49.91 52.30
N ASP A 655 29.08 50.34 53.26
CA ASP A 655 28.94 50.02 54.68
C ASP A 655 28.94 51.31 55.50
N ILE A 656 28.07 51.37 56.50
CA ILE A 656 28.01 52.47 57.49
C ILE A 656 28.24 51.85 58.87
N THR A 657 29.25 52.33 59.59
CA THR A 657 29.60 51.88 60.94
C THR A 657 29.83 53.08 61.86
N ASN A 658 29.73 52.87 63.17
CA ASN A 658 30.28 53.84 64.12
C ASN A 658 31.81 53.75 64.15
N ARG A 659 32.50 54.83 64.51
CA ARG A 659 33.95 54.81 64.67
C ARG A 659 34.37 53.76 65.72
N SER A 660 35.46 53.05 65.45
CA SER A 660 35.98 51.96 66.29
C SER A 660 37.12 52.39 67.21
N ASP A 661 37.51 53.67 67.19
CA ASP A 661 38.64 54.26 67.92
C ASP A 661 38.26 54.77 69.32
N GLY A 662 37.07 54.41 69.82
CA GLY A 662 36.56 54.83 71.13
C GLY A 662 36.00 56.26 71.15
N GLN A 663 36.00 56.98 70.03
CA GLN A 663 35.41 58.31 69.89
C GLN A 663 33.98 58.25 69.32
N THR A 664 33.18 59.28 69.58
CA THR A 664 31.84 59.42 68.97
C THR A 664 31.99 59.84 67.51
N GLY A 665 31.25 59.20 66.59
CA GLY A 665 31.31 59.53 65.16
C GLY A 665 30.84 58.43 64.21
N THR A 666 30.57 58.79 62.95
CA THR A 666 30.19 57.84 61.89
C THR A 666 31.33 57.62 60.90
N GLN A 667 31.48 56.40 60.41
CA GLN A 667 32.36 56.05 59.30
C GLN A 667 31.56 55.37 58.20
N VAL A 668 31.61 55.93 56.99
CA VAL A 668 31.05 55.32 55.77
C VAL A 668 32.20 54.82 54.91
N SER A 669 32.16 53.54 54.55
CA SER A 669 33.16 52.90 53.69
C SER A 669 32.50 52.44 52.39
N VAL A 670 33.06 52.87 51.26
CA VAL A 670 32.59 52.49 49.93
C VAL A 670 33.73 51.85 49.15
N TYR A 671 33.53 50.64 48.65
CA TYR A 671 34.47 49.94 47.77
C TYR A 671 33.92 49.83 46.35
N ILE A 672 34.69 50.29 45.36
CA ILE A 672 34.33 50.25 43.94
C ILE A 672 35.44 49.55 43.14
N PRO A 673 35.14 48.46 42.40
CA PRO A 673 36.10 47.78 41.53
C PRO A 673 36.58 48.64 40.34
N PHE A 674 37.84 48.49 39.90
CA PHE A 674 38.35 49.26 38.74
C PHE A 674 37.67 48.92 37.41
N ARG A 675 37.17 47.68 37.24
CA ARG A 675 36.51 47.20 36.02
C ARG A 675 35.01 47.06 36.21
N PHE A 676 34.35 48.17 36.53
CA PHE A 676 32.91 48.20 36.77
C PHE A 676 32.14 48.79 35.57
N SER A 677 31.07 48.13 35.11
CA SER A 677 30.22 48.66 34.03
C SER A 677 29.06 49.47 34.61
N TYR A 678 28.90 50.69 34.10
CA TYR A 678 27.83 51.62 34.48
C TYR A 678 26.66 51.66 33.48
N ASP A 679 26.67 50.77 32.46
CA ASP A 679 25.62 50.67 31.43
C ASP A 679 24.45 49.79 31.91
N LEU A 680 23.26 50.39 32.00
CA LEU A 680 22.05 49.70 32.46
C LEU A 680 21.42 48.75 31.45
#